data_AF-G7GUU7-F1
#
_entry.id   AF-G7GUU7-F1
#
_cell.length_a   1.000
_cell.length_b   1.000
_cell.length_c   1.000
_cell.angle_alpha   90.00
_cell.angle_beta   90.00
_cell.angle_gamma   90.00
#
_symmetry.space_group_name_H-M   'P 1'
#
loop_
_entity.id
_entity.type
_entity.pdbx_description
1 polymer ?
#
loop_
_entity_poly.entity_id
_entity_poly.type
_entity_poly.pdbx_seq_one_letter_code
_entity_poly.pdbx_strand_id
1 'polypeptide(L)'
;MSRGFNGALMRAFGARDHVAKVTGVQDITAHCKRVWFVSDTLFEEAEAFPTAFVRGWFPDGQGKEFQRAYTFVDADPENGQFSVDFVLHEPAGPASAWAKTVEPGDEISVMWMSAIPFEVPTVGRPEGYLMIGDSASLPAIRTVIDVIPDDLPIDLYLEEHDPLDHELPLPEHPRLRTHWVPRGDAASVAMALENRDWSNWYLWVCPESGTLKEVRKRAKEFGFPKSQTHAQAYWVHGKAMGKERDPEAEAAAQAAAEPVPEPPEEPQPAQPTEPTAVQGAWSAAGAGRLIAPLKGKLILAGIAQLVVVLLQLAPYVVLVEFSRRILRGAPSSELWNLGYWALGLIGAGLLLEFGLMLWLHLVDARFSRDLRHRLIGKMSRMPLGWFTSRNSGTIKSQIQDNTLALHYLVTHAVVDAVAAVVSPIVVLVYLFTVDWGIALCMFLPVLTYVVVMWRMMVQSGPKIPQAQKWAEHMNGEAAAYLEAQPVIRVFGGAMASSFRRNLDGYIGFLDNWQRPFIKAKTVMDLVTRPTTFLWLICCAGTLFVIWGWAQPVDLLPFLFLGTTFGARLLGIGYGLSGLRAGTVAARDIQATLEEPELAVLDNQTGADERDVIFDHVTFGYRKDVPVLHDVSLRLKPGTVTALVGPSGSGKSTLAALLARFYDVGGGAIRIGGRDLRSMTGDELYRQLGFVLQSTQLVAGTVAENIALAVPGASRERIETVARAANIHDRIERMPDGYDTLLGPDAALSGGERQRLTIARALLADAPILVLDEATAFADPESEYLVQQSLSRLAADRTVLVIAHRLHTVVDADQIVVLDGGRIVETGTHTQLFDAGGRYRALWDSLEGDSLEESSSGTTDLTTGAHR
;
A
#
# COMPACT_ATOMS: atom_id res chain seq x y z
N MET A 1 -27.14 12.08 -29.19
CA MET A 1 -27.03 13.01 -28.03
C MET A 1 -28.38 13.41 -27.43
N SER A 2 -28.64 13.07 -26.16
CA SER A 2 -29.83 13.51 -25.43
C SER A 2 -29.82 15.04 -25.19
N ARG A 3 -30.96 15.70 -25.40
CA ARG A 3 -31.19 17.09 -24.99
C ARG A 3 -31.79 17.09 -23.60
N GLY A 4 -31.15 17.78 -22.64
CA GLY A 4 -31.60 17.85 -21.24
C GLY A 4 -30.44 18.10 -20.26
N PHE A 5 -30.78 18.30 -18.97
CA PHE A 5 -29.82 18.61 -17.90
C PHE A 5 -28.72 17.54 -17.77
N ASN A 6 -29.05 16.24 -17.85
CA ASN A 6 -28.06 15.16 -17.84
C ASN A 6 -27.13 15.17 -19.06
N GLY A 7 -27.65 15.45 -20.26
CA GLY A 7 -26.83 15.59 -21.47
C GLY A 7 -25.97 16.86 -21.47
N ALA A 8 -26.41 17.92 -20.78
CA ALA A 8 -25.59 19.11 -20.52
C ALA A 8 -24.52 18.85 -19.43
N LEU A 9 -24.86 18.08 -18.39
CA LEU A 9 -23.93 17.63 -17.35
C LEU A 9 -22.81 16.76 -17.95
N MET A 10 -23.17 15.75 -18.76
CA MET A 10 -22.21 14.84 -19.39
C MET A 10 -21.26 15.58 -20.36
N ARG A 11 -21.78 16.54 -21.15
CA ARG A 11 -20.94 17.45 -21.96
C ARG A 11 -20.05 18.34 -21.11
N ALA A 12 -20.54 18.81 -19.96
CA ALA A 12 -19.74 19.57 -19.02
C ALA A 12 -18.61 18.70 -18.43
N PHE A 13 -18.81 17.40 -18.17
CA PHE A 13 -17.76 16.47 -17.72
C PHE A 13 -16.78 16.01 -18.80
N GLY A 14 -16.95 16.47 -20.05
CA GLY A 14 -16.03 16.14 -21.14
C GLY A 14 -16.33 14.83 -21.84
N ALA A 15 -17.45 14.16 -21.56
CA ALA A 15 -17.80 12.92 -22.25
C ALA A 15 -18.16 13.21 -23.72
N ARG A 16 -17.44 12.58 -24.65
CA ARG A 16 -17.64 12.68 -26.10
C ARG A 16 -18.14 11.35 -26.67
N ASP A 17 -18.99 11.45 -27.68
CA ASP A 17 -19.41 10.30 -28.48
C ASP A 17 -18.34 10.08 -29.56
N HIS A 18 -17.83 8.86 -29.65
CA HIS A 18 -16.91 8.39 -30.67
C HIS A 18 -17.64 7.40 -31.58
N VAL A 19 -17.25 7.37 -32.85
CA VAL A 19 -17.75 6.36 -33.79
C VAL A 19 -16.83 5.15 -33.71
N ALA A 20 -17.40 3.99 -33.43
CA ALA A 20 -16.71 2.70 -33.46
C ALA A 20 -17.28 1.89 -34.62
N LYS A 21 -16.41 1.55 -35.58
CA LYS A 21 -16.76 0.78 -36.77
C LYS A 21 -16.40 -0.68 -36.58
N VAL A 22 -17.34 -1.58 -36.88
CA VAL A 22 -17.16 -3.03 -36.75
C VAL A 22 -16.22 -3.53 -37.84
N THR A 23 -15.16 -4.23 -37.45
CA THR A 23 -14.16 -4.81 -38.36
C THR A 23 -14.27 -6.33 -38.47
N GLY A 24 -14.86 -7.00 -37.47
CA GLY A 24 -15.04 -8.44 -37.45
C GLY A 24 -16.04 -8.89 -36.40
N VAL A 25 -16.60 -10.09 -36.58
CA VAL A 25 -17.56 -10.73 -35.67
C VAL A 25 -17.23 -12.23 -35.60
N GLN A 26 -17.21 -12.80 -34.40
CA GLN A 26 -16.97 -14.22 -34.17
C GLN A 26 -17.96 -14.76 -33.12
N ASP A 27 -18.60 -15.89 -33.42
CA ASP A 27 -19.34 -16.66 -32.43
C ASP A 27 -18.35 -17.40 -31.52
N ILE A 28 -18.35 -17.07 -30.23
CA ILE A 28 -17.56 -17.77 -29.21
C ILE A 28 -18.34 -18.98 -28.70
N THR A 29 -19.64 -18.80 -28.43
CA THR A 29 -20.62 -19.84 -28.12
C THR A 29 -21.95 -19.49 -28.80
N ALA A 30 -22.97 -20.37 -28.70
CA ALA A 30 -24.30 -20.07 -29.25
C ALA A 30 -24.97 -18.82 -28.64
N HIS A 31 -24.55 -18.42 -27.44
CA HIS A 31 -25.08 -17.30 -26.66
C HIS A 31 -24.02 -16.24 -26.33
N CYS A 32 -22.86 -16.26 -26.96
CA CYS A 32 -21.82 -15.24 -26.79
C CYS A 32 -21.10 -14.93 -28.11
N LYS A 33 -21.06 -13.64 -28.49
CA LYS A 33 -20.40 -13.15 -29.70
C LYS A 33 -19.32 -12.12 -29.38
N ARG A 34 -18.13 -12.28 -29.96
CA ARG A 34 -17.08 -11.26 -29.95
C ARG A 34 -17.22 -10.35 -31.16
N VAL A 35 -17.14 -9.04 -30.94
CA VAL A 35 -17.16 -8.03 -32.00
C VAL A 35 -15.91 -7.16 -31.89
N TRP A 36 -15.20 -6.97 -32.99
CA TRP A 36 -14.04 -6.09 -33.09
C TRP A 36 -14.44 -4.76 -33.69
N PHE A 37 -13.84 -3.70 -33.16
CA PHE A 37 -14.09 -2.32 -33.53
C PHE A 37 -12.78 -1.60 -33.83
N VAL A 38 -12.87 -0.57 -34.68
CA VAL A 38 -11.85 0.45 -34.86
C VAL A 38 -12.47 1.83 -34.63
N SER A 39 -11.76 2.72 -33.94
CA SER A 39 -12.15 4.11 -33.73
C SER A 39 -10.94 5.02 -33.78
N ASP A 40 -10.96 6.01 -34.68
CA ASP A 40 -9.84 6.95 -34.86
C ASP A 40 -9.66 7.92 -33.67
N THR A 41 -10.67 8.08 -32.83
CA THR A 41 -10.70 9.14 -31.80
C THR A 41 -10.89 8.64 -30.37
N LEU A 42 -11.31 7.39 -30.18
CA LEU A 42 -11.65 6.86 -28.84
C LEU A 42 -10.46 6.90 -27.88
N PHE A 43 -9.27 6.48 -28.35
CA PHE A 43 -8.05 6.39 -27.53
C PHE A 43 -7.29 7.71 -27.40
N GLU A 44 -7.80 8.83 -27.93
CA GLU A 44 -7.33 10.17 -27.52
C GLU A 44 -7.68 10.47 -26.05
N GLU A 45 -8.71 9.80 -25.52
CA GLU A 45 -9.20 9.98 -24.15
C GLU A 45 -9.33 8.66 -23.37
N ALA A 46 -9.53 7.52 -24.05
CA ALA A 46 -9.60 6.20 -23.44
C ALA A 46 -8.21 5.63 -23.13
N GLU A 47 -8.06 5.05 -21.94
CA GLU A 47 -6.86 4.30 -21.56
C GLU A 47 -7.22 2.80 -21.50
N ALA A 48 -6.39 1.94 -22.09
CA ALA A 48 -6.55 0.49 -22.01
C ALA A 48 -5.89 -0.03 -20.72
N PHE A 49 -6.72 -0.44 -19.75
CA PHE A 49 -6.29 -1.05 -18.51
C PHE A 49 -7.28 -2.13 -18.08
N PRO A 50 -6.92 -3.04 -17.15
CA PRO A 50 -7.85 -4.05 -16.64
C PRO A 50 -9.16 -3.43 -16.14
N THR A 51 -10.31 -3.95 -16.60
CA THR A 51 -11.67 -3.44 -16.34
C THR A 51 -12.10 -2.17 -17.08
N ALA A 52 -11.26 -1.65 -17.99
CA ALA A 52 -11.63 -0.55 -18.87
C ALA A 52 -12.86 -0.92 -19.70
N PHE A 53 -13.86 -0.03 -19.74
CA PHE A 53 -15.12 -0.28 -20.42
C PHE A 53 -15.58 0.93 -21.24
N VAL A 54 -16.37 0.66 -22.28
CA VAL A 54 -17.04 1.67 -23.10
C VAL A 54 -18.55 1.55 -22.97
N ARG A 55 -19.26 2.67 -23.17
CA ARG A 55 -20.71 2.68 -23.27
C ARG A 55 -21.15 2.84 -24.72
N GLY A 56 -21.76 1.82 -25.29
CA GLY A 56 -22.37 1.86 -26.62
C GLY A 56 -23.86 2.24 -26.58
N TRP A 57 -24.34 2.89 -27.64
CA TRP A 57 -25.75 3.10 -27.91
C TRP A 57 -26.26 2.08 -28.93
N PHE A 58 -27.24 1.27 -28.53
CA PHE A 58 -27.76 0.16 -29.33
C PHE A 58 -29.20 0.42 -29.78
N PRO A 59 -29.50 0.34 -31.08
CA PRO A 59 -30.84 0.57 -31.60
C PRO A 59 -31.80 -0.57 -31.26
N ASP A 60 -33.07 -0.27 -31.04
CA ASP A 60 -34.14 -1.25 -30.78
C ASP A 60 -34.93 -1.68 -32.03
N GLY A 61 -34.54 -1.17 -33.21
CA GLY A 61 -35.23 -1.40 -34.48
C GLY A 61 -36.53 -0.60 -34.68
N GLN A 62 -36.99 0.15 -33.67
CA GLN A 62 -38.17 1.02 -33.70
C GLN A 62 -37.80 2.52 -33.63
N GLY A 63 -36.52 2.82 -33.84
CA GLY A 63 -35.97 4.19 -33.85
C GLY A 63 -35.51 4.69 -32.48
N LYS A 64 -35.48 3.85 -31.44
CA LYS A 64 -34.94 4.20 -30.12
C LYS A 64 -33.57 3.57 -29.91
N GLU A 65 -32.74 4.19 -29.09
CA GLU A 65 -31.41 3.70 -28.72
C GLU A 65 -31.30 3.50 -27.20
N PHE A 66 -30.63 2.44 -26.80
CA PHE A 66 -30.43 2.07 -25.40
C PHE A 66 -28.94 1.97 -25.08
N GLN A 67 -28.52 2.64 -24.01
CA GLN A 67 -27.13 2.65 -23.59
C GLN A 67 -26.74 1.37 -22.84
N ARG A 68 -25.60 0.77 -23.18
CA ARG A 68 -24.98 -0.37 -22.46
C ARG A 68 -23.48 -0.24 -22.34
N ALA A 69 -22.96 -0.70 -21.20
CA ALA A 69 -21.52 -0.72 -20.92
C ALA A 69 -20.95 -2.10 -21.21
N TYR A 70 -19.78 -2.15 -21.85
CA TYR A 70 -19.06 -3.38 -22.12
C TYR A 70 -17.57 -3.18 -21.85
N THR A 71 -16.96 -4.18 -21.22
CA THR A 71 -15.53 -4.17 -20.90
C THR A 71 -14.73 -4.52 -22.15
N PHE A 72 -13.59 -3.88 -22.35
CA PHE A 72 -12.65 -4.27 -23.39
C PHE A 72 -12.14 -5.68 -23.11
N VAL A 73 -12.12 -6.52 -24.14
CA VAL A 73 -11.49 -7.85 -24.07
C VAL A 73 -10.04 -7.74 -24.53
N ASP A 74 -9.85 -7.22 -25.74
CA ASP A 74 -8.54 -6.88 -26.31
C ASP A 74 -8.59 -5.39 -26.71
N ALA A 75 -7.51 -4.64 -26.50
CA ALA A 75 -7.41 -3.24 -26.91
C ALA A 75 -5.98 -2.94 -27.40
N ASP A 76 -5.91 -2.28 -28.55
CA ASP A 76 -4.68 -1.74 -29.14
C ASP A 76 -4.87 -0.23 -29.34
N PRO A 77 -4.48 0.58 -28.34
CA PRO A 77 -4.64 2.03 -28.39
C PRO A 77 -3.86 2.70 -29.53
N GLU A 78 -2.74 2.11 -29.98
CA GLU A 78 -1.91 2.70 -31.03
C GLU A 78 -2.62 2.69 -32.38
N ASN A 79 -3.37 1.62 -32.65
CA ASN A 79 -4.13 1.45 -33.90
C ASN A 79 -5.62 1.77 -33.75
N GLY A 80 -6.07 2.20 -32.58
CA GLY A 80 -7.46 2.54 -32.31
C GLY A 80 -8.41 1.33 -32.28
N GLN A 81 -7.89 0.11 -32.09
CA GLN A 81 -8.65 -1.14 -32.20
C GLN A 81 -9.05 -1.67 -30.82
N PHE A 82 -10.23 -2.27 -30.72
CA PHE A 82 -10.67 -2.95 -29.50
C PHE A 82 -11.72 -4.02 -29.79
N SER A 83 -11.89 -4.98 -28.87
CA SER A 83 -12.92 -6.02 -28.95
C SER A 83 -13.79 -6.06 -27.70
N VAL A 84 -15.03 -6.54 -27.87
CA VAL A 84 -16.03 -6.69 -26.81
C VAL A 84 -16.77 -8.01 -26.99
N ASP A 85 -17.04 -8.71 -25.88
CA ASP A 85 -17.89 -9.90 -25.82
C ASP A 85 -19.33 -9.53 -25.43
N PHE A 86 -20.27 -9.94 -26.28
CA PHE A 86 -21.71 -9.76 -26.11
C PHE A 86 -22.36 -11.07 -25.69
N VAL A 87 -22.78 -11.15 -24.42
CA VAL A 87 -23.63 -12.25 -23.95
C VAL A 87 -25.08 -12.01 -24.42
N LEU A 88 -25.63 -13.00 -25.10
CA LEU A 88 -26.95 -12.97 -25.71
C LEU A 88 -27.96 -13.57 -24.73
N HIS A 89 -28.76 -12.71 -24.11
CA HIS A 89 -29.77 -13.12 -23.14
C HIS A 89 -31.16 -13.27 -23.78
N GLU A 90 -32.03 -14.07 -23.16
CA GLU A 90 -33.47 -14.09 -23.44
C GLU A 90 -34.27 -13.68 -22.19
N PRO A 91 -35.25 -12.75 -22.30
CA PRO A 91 -35.66 -12.04 -23.52
C PRO A 91 -34.58 -11.07 -24.02
N ALA A 92 -34.30 -11.10 -25.33
CA ALA A 92 -33.26 -10.29 -25.96
C ALA A 92 -33.54 -8.78 -25.83
N GLY A 93 -32.63 -8.06 -25.17
CA GLY A 93 -32.62 -6.61 -25.16
C GLY A 93 -32.01 -6.01 -26.44
N PRO A 94 -32.10 -4.68 -26.65
CA PRO A 94 -31.61 -4.01 -27.86
C PRO A 94 -30.15 -4.30 -28.20
N ALA A 95 -29.26 -4.41 -27.21
CA ALA A 95 -27.86 -4.74 -27.45
C ALA A 95 -27.65 -6.21 -27.87
N SER A 96 -28.39 -7.17 -27.28
CA SER A 96 -28.34 -8.57 -27.70
C SER A 96 -29.00 -8.76 -29.06
N ALA A 97 -30.08 -8.03 -29.36
CA ALA A 97 -30.72 -8.04 -30.68
C ALA A 97 -29.79 -7.46 -31.76
N TRP A 98 -29.13 -6.33 -31.48
CA TRP A 98 -28.14 -5.73 -32.38
C TRP A 98 -26.93 -6.66 -32.60
N ALA A 99 -26.38 -7.24 -31.52
CA ALA A 99 -25.24 -8.15 -31.63
C ALA A 99 -25.57 -9.46 -32.39
N LYS A 100 -26.85 -9.88 -32.44
CA LYS A 100 -27.28 -11.03 -33.26
C LYS A 100 -27.23 -10.75 -34.76
N THR A 101 -27.34 -9.48 -35.18
CA THR A 101 -27.50 -9.08 -36.59
C THR A 101 -26.37 -8.22 -37.14
N VAL A 102 -25.34 -7.94 -36.33
CA VAL A 102 -24.22 -7.05 -36.69
C VAL A 102 -23.32 -7.67 -37.77
N GLU A 103 -22.91 -6.86 -38.75
CA GLU A 103 -21.98 -7.25 -39.82
C GLU A 103 -20.75 -6.31 -39.88
N PRO A 104 -19.59 -6.77 -40.40
CA PRO A 104 -18.44 -5.91 -40.64
C PRO A 104 -18.80 -4.71 -41.53
N GLY A 105 -18.49 -3.51 -41.05
CA GLY A 105 -18.87 -2.26 -41.69
C GLY A 105 -19.93 -1.46 -40.94
N ASP A 106 -20.69 -2.08 -40.05
CA ASP A 106 -21.65 -1.39 -39.18
C ASP A 106 -20.95 -0.42 -38.22
N GLU A 107 -21.64 0.65 -37.84
CA GLU A 107 -21.13 1.68 -36.95
C GLU A 107 -22.03 1.83 -35.73
N ILE A 108 -21.41 2.01 -34.56
CA ILE A 108 -22.12 2.38 -33.33
C ILE A 108 -21.45 3.57 -32.67
N SER A 109 -22.26 4.35 -31.96
CA SER A 109 -21.76 5.42 -31.10
C SER A 109 -21.33 4.84 -29.76
N VAL A 110 -20.07 5.04 -29.40
CA VAL A 110 -19.50 4.64 -28.11
C VAL A 110 -18.99 5.85 -27.34
N MET A 111 -18.97 5.76 -26.02
CA MET A 111 -18.50 6.80 -25.13
C MET A 111 -17.56 6.18 -24.09
N TRP A 112 -16.38 6.77 -23.94
CA TRP A 112 -15.49 6.46 -22.82
C TRP A 112 -15.95 7.19 -21.56
N MET A 113 -15.93 6.48 -20.43
CA MET A 113 -16.06 7.10 -19.11
C MET A 113 -14.85 6.67 -18.29
N SER A 114 -14.27 7.61 -17.53
CA SER A 114 -13.17 7.29 -16.62
C SER A 114 -13.58 6.13 -15.71
N ALA A 115 -12.88 5.02 -15.85
CA ALA A 115 -12.95 3.87 -14.96
C ALA A 115 -11.76 3.91 -14.00
N ILE A 116 -11.88 3.22 -12.87
CA ILE A 116 -10.79 3.06 -11.91
C ILE A 116 -10.03 1.80 -12.35
N PRO A 117 -8.74 1.89 -12.71
CA PRO A 117 -7.97 0.69 -13.07
C PRO A 117 -7.90 -0.25 -11.88
N PHE A 118 -8.04 -1.55 -12.14
CA PHE A 118 -7.68 -2.55 -11.15
C PHE A 118 -6.16 -2.62 -11.05
N GLU A 119 -5.64 -2.48 -9.83
CA GLU A 119 -4.20 -2.51 -9.57
C GLU A 119 -3.90 -3.45 -8.40
N VAL A 120 -2.86 -4.27 -8.56
CA VAL A 120 -2.35 -5.12 -7.49
C VAL A 120 -1.47 -4.28 -6.55
N PRO A 121 -1.80 -4.18 -5.25
CA PRO A 121 -1.00 -3.37 -4.31
C PRO A 121 0.46 -3.86 -4.24
N THR A 122 1.43 -2.96 -4.17
CA THR A 122 2.85 -3.33 -4.00
C THR A 122 3.21 -3.58 -2.52
N VAL A 123 2.53 -2.90 -1.59
CA VAL A 123 2.67 -3.02 -0.14
C VAL A 123 1.33 -3.43 0.48
N GLY A 124 1.34 -4.40 1.40
CA GLY A 124 0.11 -4.95 1.97
C GLY A 124 -0.72 -5.75 0.94
N ARG A 125 -0.02 -6.54 0.12
CA ARG A 125 -0.62 -7.44 -0.88
C ARG A 125 -1.67 -8.36 -0.23
N PRO A 126 -2.81 -8.59 -0.89
CA PRO A 126 -3.77 -9.60 -0.44
C PRO A 126 -3.12 -10.98 -0.36
N GLU A 127 -3.60 -11.84 0.52
CA GLU A 127 -3.19 -13.26 0.56
C GLU A 127 -3.76 -14.06 -0.63
N GLY A 128 -4.78 -13.52 -1.30
CA GLY A 128 -5.40 -14.09 -2.50
C GLY A 128 -6.53 -13.22 -3.03
N TYR A 129 -7.11 -13.61 -4.16
CA TYR A 129 -8.24 -12.94 -4.80
C TYR A 129 -9.45 -13.87 -4.85
N LEU A 130 -10.56 -13.44 -4.25
CA LEU A 130 -11.86 -14.10 -4.38
C LEU A 130 -12.66 -13.35 -5.43
N MET A 131 -12.91 -13.99 -6.56
CA MET A 131 -13.61 -13.41 -7.69
C MET A 131 -14.95 -14.10 -7.87
N ILE A 132 -16.01 -13.31 -8.03
CA ILE A 132 -17.37 -13.80 -8.14
C ILE A 132 -18.03 -13.09 -9.31
N GLY A 133 -18.59 -13.86 -10.23
CA GLY A 133 -19.22 -13.32 -11.42
C GLY A 133 -20.17 -14.30 -12.10
N ASP A 134 -20.52 -13.95 -13.31
CA ASP A 134 -21.29 -14.69 -14.29
C ASP A 134 -20.68 -14.50 -15.68
N SER A 135 -21.29 -15.10 -16.71
CA SER A 135 -20.84 -14.99 -18.11
C SER A 135 -20.72 -13.54 -18.61
N ALA A 136 -21.57 -12.62 -18.15
CA ALA A 136 -21.53 -11.21 -18.56
C ALA A 136 -20.36 -10.43 -17.94
N SER A 137 -19.91 -10.84 -16.74
CA SER A 137 -18.79 -10.24 -16.03
C SER A 137 -17.43 -10.87 -16.36
N LEU A 138 -17.42 -12.04 -17.02
CA LEU A 138 -16.23 -12.82 -17.32
C LEU A 138 -15.14 -12.02 -18.09
N PRO A 139 -15.46 -11.17 -19.10
CA PRO A 139 -14.47 -10.32 -19.74
C PRO A 139 -13.69 -9.44 -18.75
N ALA A 140 -14.39 -8.82 -17.78
CA ALA A 140 -13.74 -7.98 -16.78
C ALA A 140 -12.88 -8.82 -15.83
N ILE A 141 -13.39 -9.97 -15.39
CA ILE A 141 -12.66 -10.92 -14.54
C ILE A 141 -11.37 -11.38 -15.23
N ARG A 142 -11.43 -11.71 -16.53
CA ARG A 142 -10.26 -12.10 -17.32
C ARG A 142 -9.17 -11.04 -17.30
N THR A 143 -9.51 -9.80 -17.66
CA THR A 143 -8.52 -8.69 -17.66
C THR A 143 -7.92 -8.43 -16.28
N VAL A 144 -8.65 -8.72 -15.20
CA VAL A 144 -8.16 -8.61 -13.83
C VAL A 144 -7.20 -9.75 -13.49
N ILE A 145 -7.52 -10.98 -13.86
CA ILE A 145 -6.68 -12.16 -13.62
C ILE A 145 -5.34 -12.04 -14.37
N ASP A 146 -5.36 -11.49 -15.59
CA ASP A 146 -4.15 -11.32 -16.42
C ASP A 146 -3.08 -10.39 -15.79
N VAL A 147 -3.46 -9.55 -14.82
CA VAL A 147 -2.52 -8.66 -14.09
C VAL A 147 -2.23 -9.09 -12.66
N ILE A 148 -2.86 -10.17 -12.18
CA ILE A 148 -2.54 -10.74 -10.88
C ILE A 148 -1.22 -11.53 -11.00
N PRO A 149 -0.22 -11.26 -10.14
CA PRO A 149 1.02 -12.03 -10.13
C PRO A 149 0.81 -13.53 -9.93
N ASP A 150 1.53 -14.33 -10.70
CA ASP A 150 1.51 -15.79 -10.69
C ASP A 150 1.70 -16.43 -9.31
N ASP A 151 2.28 -15.71 -8.33
CA ASP A 151 2.47 -16.19 -6.97
C ASP A 151 1.21 -16.13 -6.10
N LEU A 152 0.16 -15.40 -6.49
CA LEU A 152 -1.04 -15.21 -5.67
C LEU A 152 -2.18 -16.19 -6.03
N PRO A 153 -2.84 -16.83 -5.05
CA PRO A 153 -3.97 -17.70 -5.33
C PRO A 153 -5.21 -16.89 -5.74
N ILE A 154 -5.98 -17.45 -6.68
CA ILE A 154 -7.24 -16.86 -7.17
C ILE A 154 -8.33 -17.93 -7.09
N ASP A 155 -9.40 -17.65 -6.35
CA ASP A 155 -10.60 -18.48 -6.32
C ASP A 155 -11.72 -17.75 -7.07
N LEU A 156 -12.15 -18.33 -8.18
CA LEU A 156 -13.14 -17.77 -9.09
C LEU A 156 -14.44 -18.59 -9.02
N TYR A 157 -15.53 -17.96 -8.59
CA TYR A 157 -16.88 -18.52 -8.62
C TYR A 157 -17.68 -17.89 -9.76
N LEU A 158 -18.15 -18.71 -10.69
CA LEU A 158 -18.98 -18.29 -11.82
C LEU A 158 -20.38 -18.89 -11.69
N GLU A 159 -21.40 -18.03 -11.72
CA GLU A 159 -22.80 -18.44 -11.79
C GLU A 159 -23.12 -18.96 -13.20
N GLU A 160 -23.63 -20.18 -13.29
CA GLU A 160 -24.06 -20.80 -14.55
C GLU A 160 -25.53 -20.41 -14.83
N HIS A 161 -25.75 -19.68 -15.91
CA HIS A 161 -27.06 -19.27 -16.40
C HIS A 161 -27.54 -20.12 -17.58
N ASP A 162 -26.60 -20.56 -18.41
CA ASP A 162 -26.84 -21.46 -19.54
C ASP A 162 -25.81 -22.62 -19.49
N PRO A 163 -26.21 -23.88 -19.79
CA PRO A 163 -25.28 -25.01 -19.82
C PRO A 163 -24.06 -24.80 -20.75
N LEU A 164 -24.19 -23.95 -21.77
CA LEU A 164 -23.10 -23.61 -22.69
C LEU A 164 -22.13 -22.59 -22.11
N ASP A 165 -22.39 -22.00 -20.93
CA ASP A 165 -21.46 -21.06 -20.27
C ASP A 165 -20.08 -21.71 -20.02
N HIS A 166 -20.03 -23.04 -19.86
CA HIS A 166 -18.79 -23.82 -19.69
C HIS A 166 -17.87 -23.79 -20.92
N GLU A 167 -18.38 -23.42 -22.09
CA GLU A 167 -17.60 -23.30 -23.33
C GLU A 167 -16.91 -21.93 -23.45
N LEU A 168 -17.21 -20.98 -22.56
CA LEU A 168 -16.58 -19.66 -22.56
C LEU A 168 -15.09 -19.76 -22.19
N PRO A 169 -14.20 -18.97 -22.84
CA PRO A 169 -12.78 -19.00 -22.56
C PRO A 169 -12.50 -18.47 -21.15
N LEU A 170 -11.99 -19.35 -20.28
CA LEU A 170 -11.53 -18.98 -18.95
C LEU A 170 -10.12 -18.36 -19.01
N PRO A 171 -9.79 -17.45 -18.09
CA PRO A 171 -8.44 -16.91 -17.97
C PRO A 171 -7.43 -17.99 -17.58
N GLU A 172 -6.19 -17.85 -18.05
CA GLU A 172 -5.08 -18.72 -17.69
C GLU A 172 -4.28 -18.08 -16.55
N HIS A 173 -4.16 -18.78 -15.41
CA HIS A 173 -3.28 -18.36 -14.32
C HIS A 173 -2.85 -19.59 -13.50
N PRO A 174 -1.56 -19.72 -13.11
CA PRO A 174 -1.02 -20.96 -12.54
C PRO A 174 -1.66 -21.37 -11.20
N ARG A 175 -2.26 -20.43 -10.48
CA ARG A 175 -2.94 -20.65 -9.19
C ARG A 175 -4.43 -20.31 -9.20
N LEU A 176 -5.07 -20.35 -10.37
CA LEU A 176 -6.52 -20.16 -10.51
C LEU A 176 -7.28 -21.44 -10.16
N ARG A 177 -8.29 -21.32 -9.29
CA ARG A 177 -9.30 -22.35 -9.02
C ARG A 177 -10.65 -21.83 -9.44
N THR A 178 -11.27 -22.49 -10.41
CA THR A 178 -12.57 -22.10 -10.95
C THR A 178 -13.66 -23.02 -10.44
N HIS A 179 -14.76 -22.43 -9.97
CA HIS A 179 -15.94 -23.10 -9.45
C HIS A 179 -17.17 -22.62 -10.25
N TRP A 180 -17.76 -23.51 -11.05
CA TRP A 180 -19.04 -23.26 -11.69
C TRP A 180 -20.17 -23.63 -10.74
N VAL A 181 -21.11 -22.71 -10.55
CA VAL A 181 -22.24 -22.87 -9.63
C VAL A 181 -23.55 -22.83 -10.41
N PRO A 182 -24.28 -23.96 -10.55
CA PRO A 182 -25.59 -24.00 -11.17
C PRO A 182 -26.56 -23.05 -10.45
N ARG A 183 -27.20 -22.15 -11.20
CA ARG A 183 -28.17 -21.22 -10.64
C ARG A 183 -29.49 -21.91 -10.31
N GLY A 184 -29.81 -22.04 -9.03
CA GLY A 184 -31.16 -22.35 -8.55
C GLY A 184 -31.96 -21.08 -8.21
N ASP A 185 -31.31 -20.16 -7.52
CA ASP A 185 -31.82 -18.85 -7.09
C ASP A 185 -30.66 -17.85 -6.91
N ALA A 186 -30.97 -16.61 -6.49
CA ALA A 186 -29.95 -15.59 -6.25
C ALA A 186 -28.99 -15.90 -5.07
N ALA A 187 -29.29 -16.91 -4.24
CA ALA A 187 -28.45 -17.31 -3.10
C ALA A 187 -27.43 -18.40 -3.47
N SER A 188 -27.60 -19.07 -4.62
CA SER A 188 -26.85 -20.26 -5.00
C SER A 188 -25.33 -20.07 -4.95
N VAL A 189 -24.81 -18.98 -5.53
CA VAL A 189 -23.37 -18.65 -5.46
C VAL A 189 -22.92 -18.31 -4.05
N ALA A 190 -23.73 -17.56 -3.29
CA ALA A 190 -23.39 -17.19 -1.92
C ALA A 190 -23.30 -18.42 -1.00
N MET A 191 -24.16 -19.42 -1.20
CA MET A 191 -24.12 -20.70 -0.48
C MET A 191 -22.96 -21.60 -0.90
N ALA A 192 -22.51 -21.49 -2.16
CA ALA A 192 -21.39 -22.27 -2.68
C ALA A 192 -20.01 -21.77 -2.18
N LEU A 193 -19.92 -20.55 -1.64
CA LEU A 193 -18.67 -20.02 -1.09
C LEU A 193 -18.17 -20.89 0.07
N GLU A 194 -16.91 -21.35 -0.03
CA GLU A 194 -16.28 -22.15 1.00
C GLU A 194 -16.27 -21.43 2.36
N ASN A 195 -16.72 -22.13 3.42
CA ASN A 195 -16.63 -21.63 4.79
C ASN A 195 -15.20 -21.85 5.33
N ARG A 196 -14.28 -20.96 4.93
CA ARG A 196 -12.88 -20.94 5.36
C ARG A 196 -12.45 -19.54 5.79
N ASP A 197 -11.24 -19.43 6.33
CA ASP A 197 -10.66 -18.13 6.66
C ASP A 197 -10.26 -17.38 5.38
N TRP A 198 -10.98 -16.29 5.09
CA TRP A 198 -10.72 -15.38 3.96
C TRP A 198 -9.88 -14.15 4.35
N SER A 199 -9.22 -14.16 5.51
CA SER A 199 -8.40 -13.06 6.02
C SER A 199 -7.46 -12.49 4.97
N ASN A 200 -7.50 -11.17 4.77
CA ASN A 200 -6.64 -10.45 3.84
C ASN A 200 -6.80 -10.84 2.37
N TRP A 201 -7.86 -11.55 1.97
CA TRP A 201 -8.21 -11.74 0.57
C TRP A 201 -8.87 -10.48 -0.01
N TYR A 202 -8.69 -10.23 -1.30
CA TYR A 202 -9.41 -9.19 -2.01
C TYR A 202 -10.65 -9.77 -2.68
N LEU A 203 -11.80 -9.14 -2.47
CA LEU A 203 -13.08 -9.60 -3.00
C LEU A 203 -13.50 -8.77 -4.22
N TRP A 204 -13.67 -9.43 -5.37
CA TRP A 204 -14.16 -8.84 -6.61
C TRP A 204 -15.50 -9.49 -6.98
N VAL A 205 -16.62 -8.76 -6.86
CA VAL A 205 -17.98 -9.28 -7.01
C VAL A 205 -18.71 -8.51 -8.10
N CYS A 206 -18.85 -9.14 -9.26
CA CYS A 206 -19.51 -8.56 -10.42
C CYS A 206 -20.67 -9.36 -11.04
N PRO A 207 -21.41 -10.22 -10.31
CA PRO A 207 -22.52 -10.96 -10.88
C PRO A 207 -23.74 -10.04 -11.11
N GLU A 208 -24.86 -10.64 -11.49
CA GLU A 208 -26.15 -9.95 -11.52
C GLU A 208 -26.60 -9.40 -10.15
N SER A 209 -27.49 -8.42 -10.16
CA SER A 209 -27.92 -7.62 -9.00
C SER A 209 -28.49 -8.43 -7.82
N GLY A 210 -29.26 -9.49 -8.08
CA GLY A 210 -29.79 -10.40 -7.07
C GLY A 210 -28.68 -11.17 -6.36
N THR A 211 -27.85 -11.88 -7.12
CA THR A 211 -26.67 -12.60 -6.63
C THR A 211 -25.72 -11.68 -5.87
N LEU A 212 -25.48 -10.46 -6.36
CA LEU A 212 -24.67 -9.45 -5.66
C LEU A 212 -25.20 -9.12 -4.25
N LYS A 213 -26.53 -9.07 -4.08
CA LYS A 213 -27.14 -8.76 -2.78
C LYS A 213 -26.88 -9.88 -1.77
N GLU A 214 -27.02 -11.14 -2.18
CA GLU A 214 -26.80 -12.30 -1.31
C GLU A 214 -25.31 -12.51 -1.01
N VAL A 215 -24.45 -12.37 -2.02
CA VAL A 215 -22.98 -12.42 -1.83
C VAL A 215 -22.50 -11.33 -0.87
N ARG A 216 -23.07 -10.12 -0.92
CA ARG A 216 -22.74 -9.06 0.06
C ARG A 216 -23.12 -9.41 1.49
N LYS A 217 -24.21 -10.15 1.70
CA LYS A 217 -24.59 -10.64 3.05
C LYS A 217 -23.56 -11.67 3.51
N ARG A 218 -23.25 -12.66 2.68
CA ARG A 218 -22.27 -13.71 2.99
C ARG A 218 -20.85 -13.17 3.21
N ALA A 219 -20.41 -12.22 2.38
CA ALA A 219 -19.12 -11.55 2.56
C ALA A 219 -19.04 -10.79 3.91
N LYS A 220 -20.16 -10.22 4.38
CA LYS A 220 -20.22 -9.58 5.70
C LYS A 220 -20.10 -10.61 6.84
N GLU A 221 -20.61 -11.82 6.65
CA GLU A 221 -20.45 -12.93 7.61
C GLU A 221 -18.99 -13.36 7.72
N PHE A 222 -18.25 -13.44 6.61
CA PHE A 222 -16.80 -13.69 6.59
C PHE A 222 -15.95 -12.49 7.08
N GLY A 223 -16.56 -11.29 7.15
CA GLY A 223 -15.94 -10.07 7.68
C GLY A 223 -15.24 -9.18 6.65
N PHE A 224 -15.45 -9.36 5.34
CA PHE A 224 -14.76 -8.59 4.30
C PHE A 224 -14.90 -7.06 4.51
N PRO A 225 -13.79 -6.30 4.56
CA PRO A 225 -13.80 -4.87 4.75
C PRO A 225 -14.14 -4.18 3.42
N LYS A 226 -14.98 -3.13 3.48
CA LYS A 226 -15.41 -2.39 2.29
C LYS A 226 -14.27 -1.86 1.40
N SER A 227 -13.10 -1.58 1.99
CA SER A 227 -11.92 -1.11 1.26
C SER A 227 -11.23 -2.19 0.42
N GLN A 228 -11.50 -3.48 0.67
CA GLN A 228 -10.95 -4.63 -0.08
C GLN A 228 -12.08 -5.40 -0.78
N THR A 229 -13.18 -4.72 -1.09
CA THR A 229 -14.32 -5.29 -1.81
C THR A 229 -14.69 -4.38 -2.97
N HIS A 230 -14.50 -4.87 -4.20
CA HIS A 230 -15.14 -4.32 -5.38
C HIS A 230 -16.48 -5.04 -5.58
N ALA A 231 -17.56 -4.28 -5.74
CA ALA A 231 -18.91 -4.85 -5.77
C ALA A 231 -19.81 -4.03 -6.69
N GLN A 232 -20.07 -4.52 -7.90
CA GLN A 232 -20.85 -3.83 -8.92
C GLN A 232 -21.71 -4.82 -9.70
N ALA A 233 -23.02 -4.56 -9.82
CA ALA A 233 -23.88 -5.40 -10.64
C ALA A 233 -23.69 -5.06 -12.13
N TYR A 234 -23.48 -6.07 -12.96
CA TYR A 234 -23.35 -5.88 -14.41
C TYR A 234 -24.71 -5.86 -15.10
N TRP A 235 -25.66 -6.63 -14.59
CA TRP A 235 -27.01 -6.71 -15.14
C TRP A 235 -28.06 -7.15 -14.10
N VAL A 236 -29.33 -7.25 -14.53
CA VAL A 236 -30.46 -7.68 -13.70
C VAL A 236 -31.19 -8.81 -14.43
N HIS A 237 -31.29 -9.97 -13.80
CA HIS A 237 -31.96 -11.13 -14.37
C HIS A 237 -33.45 -10.88 -14.65
N GLY A 238 -33.94 -11.29 -15.83
CA GLY A 238 -35.36 -11.21 -16.21
C GLY A 238 -35.89 -9.80 -16.55
N LYS A 239 -35.01 -8.79 -16.71
CA LYS A 239 -35.42 -7.43 -17.11
C LYS A 239 -34.62 -6.92 -18.32
N ALA A 240 -35.32 -6.39 -19.31
CA ALA A 240 -34.70 -5.55 -20.33
C ALA A 240 -34.11 -4.31 -19.64
N MET A 241 -32.88 -3.95 -20.00
CA MET A 241 -32.12 -2.91 -19.31
C MET A 241 -31.66 -1.82 -20.29
N GLY A 242 -31.57 -0.57 -19.80
CA GLY A 242 -31.14 0.61 -20.56
C GLY A 242 -31.97 1.85 -20.21
N LYS A 243 -31.36 3.05 -20.25
CA LYS A 243 -32.07 4.34 -20.13
C LYS A 243 -32.44 4.85 -21.53
N GLU A 244 -33.71 5.19 -21.72
CA GLU A 244 -34.29 5.66 -22.98
C GLU A 244 -33.91 7.12 -23.29
N ARG A 245 -34.02 7.51 -24.56
CA ARG A 245 -33.89 8.89 -25.05
C ARG A 245 -35.27 9.44 -25.48
N ASP A 246 -36.12 9.83 -24.54
CA ASP A 246 -37.19 10.84 -24.76
C ASP A 246 -37.78 11.36 -23.41
N PRO A 247 -37.77 12.68 -23.13
CA PRO A 247 -38.41 13.27 -21.94
C PRO A 247 -39.95 13.23 -21.94
N GLU A 248 -40.65 13.01 -23.06
CA GLU A 248 -42.14 12.94 -23.04
C GLU A 248 -42.68 11.61 -22.47
N ALA A 249 -41.88 10.53 -22.51
CA ALA A 249 -42.24 9.24 -21.92
C ALA A 249 -41.94 9.15 -20.42
N GLU A 250 -41.10 10.02 -19.86
CA GLU A 250 -40.81 10.04 -18.40
C GLU A 250 -42.08 10.42 -17.60
N ALA A 251 -42.97 11.21 -18.20
CA ALA A 251 -44.30 11.53 -17.65
C ALA A 251 -45.34 10.41 -17.86
N ALA A 252 -45.25 9.63 -18.95
CA ALA A 252 -46.17 8.53 -19.24
C ALA A 252 -45.81 7.22 -18.51
N ALA A 253 -44.51 6.92 -18.33
CA ALA A 253 -44.02 5.75 -17.62
C ALA A 253 -44.23 5.86 -16.10
N GLN A 254 -44.27 7.08 -15.55
CA GLN A 254 -44.69 7.32 -14.16
C GLN A 254 -46.22 7.22 -13.97
N ALA A 255 -47.00 7.38 -15.05
CA ALA A 255 -48.46 7.27 -15.00
C ALA A 255 -48.98 5.83 -15.21
N ALA A 256 -48.17 4.92 -15.75
CA ALA A 256 -48.57 3.52 -16.02
C ALA A 256 -48.07 2.50 -14.98
N ALA A 257 -47.36 2.94 -13.94
CA ALA A 257 -46.92 2.08 -12.84
C ALA A 257 -47.96 2.07 -11.71
N GLU A 258 -49.05 1.32 -11.90
CA GLU A 258 -49.84 0.87 -10.75
C GLU A 258 -49.01 -0.14 -9.93
N PRO A 259 -48.96 -0.02 -8.59
CA PRO A 259 -48.30 -1.00 -7.75
C PRO A 259 -49.10 -2.31 -7.78
N VAL A 260 -48.51 -3.35 -8.36
CA VAL A 260 -48.97 -4.73 -8.14
C VAL A 260 -48.73 -5.04 -6.66
N PRO A 261 -49.77 -5.41 -5.88
CA PRO A 261 -49.58 -5.79 -4.49
C PRO A 261 -48.69 -7.05 -4.40
N GLU A 262 -47.68 -6.99 -3.53
CA GLU A 262 -46.85 -8.15 -3.20
C GLU A 262 -47.74 -9.34 -2.78
N PRO A 263 -47.49 -10.55 -3.28
CA PRO A 263 -48.17 -11.74 -2.77
C PRO A 263 -47.82 -11.92 -1.28
N PRO A 264 -48.72 -12.48 -0.46
CA PRO A 264 -48.43 -12.78 0.93
C PRO A 264 -47.22 -13.72 1.03
N GLU A 265 -46.24 -13.40 1.88
CA GLU A 265 -45.16 -14.31 2.24
C GLU A 265 -45.73 -15.64 2.74
N GLU A 266 -45.54 -16.71 1.96
CA GLU A 266 -45.71 -18.07 2.46
C GLU A 266 -44.62 -18.38 3.50
N PRO A 267 -44.93 -19.11 4.59
CA PRO A 267 -43.93 -19.49 5.58
C PRO A 267 -42.87 -20.37 4.94
N GLN A 268 -41.65 -19.85 4.79
CA GLN A 268 -40.50 -20.66 4.39
C GLN A 268 -40.20 -21.71 5.48
N PRO A 269 -40.01 -22.99 5.11
CA PRO A 269 -39.56 -23.99 6.07
C PRO A 269 -38.20 -23.60 6.66
N ALA A 270 -38.05 -23.81 7.96
CA ALA A 270 -36.84 -23.51 8.70
C ALA A 270 -35.62 -24.12 8.01
N GLN A 271 -34.72 -23.26 7.53
CA GLN A 271 -33.43 -23.67 6.99
C GLN A 271 -32.59 -24.32 8.10
N PRO A 272 -31.82 -25.38 7.81
CA PRO A 272 -30.91 -25.97 8.77
C PRO A 272 -29.92 -24.92 9.26
N THR A 273 -29.69 -24.85 10.57
CA THR A 273 -28.63 -24.03 11.18
C THR A 273 -27.29 -24.34 10.50
N GLU A 274 -26.85 -23.46 9.61
CA GLU A 274 -25.55 -23.54 8.97
C GLU A 274 -24.43 -23.40 10.03
N PRO A 275 -23.28 -24.07 9.83
CA PRO A 275 -22.10 -23.85 10.66
C PRO A 275 -21.73 -22.36 10.63
N THR A 276 -21.46 -21.79 11.80
CA THR A 276 -21.12 -20.37 11.97
C THR A 276 -19.95 -20.02 11.04
N ALA A 277 -20.13 -19.00 10.20
CA ALA A 277 -19.10 -18.58 9.26
C ALA A 277 -17.80 -18.20 9.99
N VAL A 278 -16.66 -18.67 9.48
CA VAL A 278 -15.34 -18.30 10.03
C VAL A 278 -15.09 -16.82 9.73
N GLN A 279 -15.02 -15.99 10.78
CA GLN A 279 -14.65 -14.58 10.64
C GLN A 279 -13.14 -14.43 10.51
N GLY A 280 -12.69 -13.86 9.41
CA GLY A 280 -11.27 -13.58 9.19
C GLY A 280 -10.74 -12.41 10.04
N ALA A 281 -9.45 -12.45 10.35
CA ALA A 281 -8.66 -11.36 10.93
C ALA A 281 -8.13 -10.41 9.84
N TRP A 282 -8.85 -9.31 9.59
CA TRP A 282 -8.52 -8.37 8.52
C TRP A 282 -7.47 -7.33 8.91
N SER A 283 -6.43 -7.15 8.09
CA SER A 283 -5.45 -6.06 8.21
C SER A 283 -6.08 -4.67 8.03
N ALA A 284 -7.13 -4.55 7.21
CA ALA A 284 -7.86 -3.30 7.00
C ALA A 284 -8.64 -2.83 8.25
N ALA A 285 -8.96 -3.75 9.17
CA ALA A 285 -9.53 -3.42 10.48
C ALA A 285 -8.47 -2.94 11.49
N GLY A 286 -7.19 -3.01 11.12
CA GLY A 286 -6.08 -2.72 12.02
C GLY A 286 -6.08 -1.29 12.57
N ALA A 287 -6.40 -0.30 11.73
CA ALA A 287 -6.54 1.09 12.18
C ALA A 287 -7.61 1.24 13.27
N GLY A 288 -8.76 0.57 13.09
CA GLY A 288 -9.85 0.56 14.06
C GLY A 288 -9.44 -0.09 15.39
N ARG A 289 -8.70 -1.21 15.35
CA ARG A 289 -8.15 -1.88 16.54
C ARG A 289 -7.18 -0.97 17.30
N LEU A 290 -6.28 -0.30 16.59
CA LEU A 290 -5.28 0.58 17.19
C LEU A 290 -5.90 1.81 17.87
N ILE A 291 -6.91 2.41 17.24
CA ILE A 291 -7.57 3.64 17.73
C ILE A 291 -8.73 3.33 18.69
N ALA A 292 -9.17 2.08 18.81
CA ALA A 292 -10.29 1.69 19.68
C ALA A 292 -10.21 2.25 21.11
N PRO A 293 -9.05 2.24 21.81
CA PRO A 293 -8.92 2.81 23.15
C PRO A 293 -9.16 4.34 23.21
N LEU A 294 -9.03 5.04 22.09
CA LEU A 294 -9.21 6.48 21.97
C LEU A 294 -10.60 6.89 21.51
N LYS A 295 -11.41 5.95 20.97
CA LYS A 295 -12.71 6.25 20.35
C LYS A 295 -13.62 7.10 21.25
N GLY A 296 -13.74 6.74 22.54
CA GLY A 296 -14.55 7.51 23.49
C GLY A 296 -14.03 8.93 23.72
N LYS A 297 -12.71 9.12 23.76
CA LYS A 297 -12.07 10.43 23.94
C LYS A 297 -12.22 11.30 22.70
N LEU A 298 -12.09 10.72 21.50
CA LEU A 298 -12.30 11.43 20.24
C LEU A 298 -13.75 11.88 20.05
N ILE A 299 -14.72 11.06 20.45
CA ILE A 299 -16.14 11.47 20.45
C ILE A 299 -16.37 12.63 21.41
N LEU A 300 -15.84 12.54 22.64
CA LEU A 300 -15.93 13.63 23.61
C LEU A 300 -15.26 14.91 23.10
N ALA A 301 -14.12 14.79 22.43
CA ALA A 301 -13.42 15.92 21.80
C ALA A 301 -14.27 16.58 20.72
N GLY A 302 -14.94 15.79 19.87
CA GLY A 302 -15.86 16.31 18.86
C GLY A 302 -17.06 17.05 19.47
N ILE A 303 -17.65 16.51 20.55
CA ILE A 303 -18.75 17.17 21.28
C ILE A 303 -18.26 18.47 21.94
N ALA A 304 -17.10 18.44 22.59
CA ALA A 304 -16.51 19.64 23.20
C ALA A 304 -16.21 20.70 22.13
N GLN A 305 -15.69 20.29 20.97
CA GLN A 305 -15.41 21.21 19.87
C GLN A 305 -16.68 21.84 19.29
N LEU A 306 -17.78 21.09 19.20
CA LEU A 306 -19.08 21.66 18.85
C LEU A 306 -19.46 22.81 19.80
N VAL A 307 -19.26 22.64 21.11
CA VAL A 307 -19.52 23.70 22.10
C VAL A 307 -18.55 24.87 21.94
N VAL A 308 -17.26 24.62 21.73
CA VAL A 308 -16.24 25.65 21.47
C VAL A 308 -16.64 26.50 20.26
N VAL A 309 -17.02 25.87 19.15
CA VAL A 309 -17.45 26.59 17.93
C VAL A 309 -18.66 27.48 18.21
N LEU A 310 -19.66 26.98 18.95
CA LEU A 310 -20.82 27.80 19.32
C LEU A 310 -20.43 28.99 20.21
N LEU A 311 -19.54 28.79 21.18
CA LEU A 311 -19.04 29.85 22.06
C LEU A 311 -18.19 30.88 21.31
N GLN A 312 -17.39 30.47 20.33
CA GLN A 312 -16.61 31.37 19.49
C GLN A 312 -17.47 32.17 18.51
N LEU A 313 -18.62 31.63 18.08
CA LEU A 313 -19.55 32.31 17.19
C LEU A 313 -20.50 33.27 17.94
N ALA A 314 -20.85 32.98 19.19
CA ALA A 314 -21.78 33.79 19.97
C ALA A 314 -21.37 35.28 20.12
N PRO A 315 -20.09 35.65 20.31
CA PRO A 315 -19.66 37.05 20.36
C PRO A 315 -20.00 37.86 19.11
N TYR A 316 -20.02 37.23 17.93
CA TYR A 316 -20.43 37.92 16.70
C TYR A 316 -21.93 38.23 16.70
N VAL A 317 -22.76 37.33 17.23
CA VAL A 317 -24.19 37.58 17.42
C VAL A 317 -24.42 38.69 18.45
N VAL A 318 -23.66 38.66 19.56
CA VAL A 318 -23.70 39.73 20.57
C VAL A 318 -23.25 41.06 19.98
N LEU A 319 -22.25 41.07 19.10
CA LEU A 319 -21.78 42.28 18.41
C LEU A 319 -22.87 42.87 17.50
N VAL A 320 -23.60 42.04 16.76
CA VAL A 320 -24.76 42.48 15.96
C VAL A 320 -25.83 43.10 16.86
N GLU A 321 -26.18 42.44 17.96
CA GLU A 321 -27.20 42.93 18.88
C GLU A 321 -26.76 44.23 19.57
N PHE A 322 -25.48 44.32 19.94
CA PHE A 322 -24.86 45.54 20.45
C PHE A 322 -24.99 46.69 19.45
N SER A 323 -24.67 46.46 18.16
CA SER A 323 -24.87 47.46 17.11
C SER A 323 -26.35 47.86 16.93
N ARG A 324 -27.29 46.89 16.96
CA ARG A 324 -28.73 47.16 16.88
C ARG A 324 -29.21 48.07 18.02
N ARG A 325 -28.76 47.82 19.25
CA ARG A 325 -29.15 48.61 20.43
C ARG A 325 -28.55 50.01 20.43
N ILE A 326 -27.30 50.16 19.99
CA ILE A 326 -26.70 51.49 19.79
C ILE A 326 -27.52 52.30 18.79
N LEU A 327 -27.88 51.71 17.65
CA LEU A 327 -28.65 52.40 16.60
C LEU A 327 -30.06 52.79 17.04
N ARG A 328 -30.64 52.09 18.02
CA ARG A 328 -31.94 52.43 18.63
C ARG A 328 -31.84 53.44 19.81
N GLY A 329 -30.63 53.86 20.18
CA GLY A 329 -30.41 54.79 21.29
C GLY A 329 -30.56 54.17 22.68
N ALA A 330 -30.21 52.89 22.85
CA ALA A 330 -30.29 52.19 24.14
C ALA A 330 -29.41 52.83 25.24
N PRO A 331 -29.80 52.72 26.53
CA PRO A 331 -29.03 53.29 27.63
C PRO A 331 -27.67 52.60 27.81
N SER A 332 -26.68 53.34 28.30
CA SER A 332 -25.30 52.86 28.45
C SER A 332 -25.17 51.61 29.34
N SER A 333 -26.06 51.44 30.34
CA SER A 333 -26.07 50.28 31.23
C SER A 333 -26.34 48.96 30.48
N GLU A 334 -27.25 48.96 29.51
CA GLU A 334 -27.52 47.80 28.68
C GLU A 334 -26.35 47.43 27.77
N LEU A 335 -25.68 48.45 27.22
CA LEU A 335 -24.51 48.26 26.37
C LEU A 335 -23.34 47.65 27.13
N TRP A 336 -23.08 48.11 28.36
CA TRP A 336 -22.07 47.51 29.23
C TRP A 336 -22.39 46.06 29.59
N ASN A 337 -23.66 45.75 29.90
CA ASN A 337 -24.08 44.37 30.18
C ASN A 337 -23.82 43.43 28.99
N LEU A 338 -24.15 43.85 27.77
CA LEU A 338 -23.82 43.10 26.54
C LEU A 338 -22.31 42.95 26.34
N GLY A 339 -21.53 44.00 26.62
CA GLY A 339 -20.07 43.95 26.57
C GLY A 339 -19.48 42.92 27.53
N TYR A 340 -19.99 42.85 28.77
CA TYR A 340 -19.55 41.83 29.73
C TYR A 340 -19.95 40.41 29.30
N TRP A 341 -21.14 40.22 28.72
CA TRP A 341 -21.52 38.94 28.13
C TRP A 341 -20.62 38.54 26.96
N ALA A 342 -20.29 39.46 26.06
CA ALA A 342 -19.37 39.20 24.95
C ALA A 342 -17.99 38.78 25.47
N LEU A 343 -17.43 39.52 26.44
CA LEU A 343 -16.13 39.22 27.03
C LEU A 343 -16.14 37.87 27.76
N GLY A 344 -17.21 37.57 28.50
CA GLY A 344 -17.39 36.29 29.18
C GLY A 344 -17.46 35.11 28.19
N LEU A 345 -18.19 35.26 27.07
CA LEU A 345 -18.28 34.24 26.03
C LEU A 345 -16.96 34.03 25.29
N ILE A 346 -16.24 35.10 24.95
CA ILE A 346 -14.90 35.01 24.35
C ILE A 346 -13.94 34.30 25.31
N GLY A 347 -13.91 34.71 26.58
CA GLY A 347 -13.07 34.10 27.60
C GLY A 347 -13.40 32.62 27.82
N ALA A 348 -14.68 32.27 27.88
CA ALA A 348 -15.14 30.89 28.01
C ALA A 348 -14.75 30.04 26.79
N GLY A 349 -14.92 30.56 25.58
CA GLY A 349 -14.53 29.89 24.33
C GLY A 349 -13.02 29.62 24.29
N LEU A 350 -12.20 30.63 24.57
CA LEU A 350 -10.73 30.49 24.60
C LEU A 350 -10.25 29.52 25.68
N LEU A 351 -10.82 29.58 26.88
CA LEU A 351 -10.45 28.68 27.97
C LEU A 351 -10.85 27.23 27.67
N LEU A 352 -12.03 27.02 27.09
CA LEU A 352 -12.49 25.69 26.71
C LEU A 352 -11.65 25.11 25.56
N GLU A 353 -11.32 25.92 24.55
CA GLU A 353 -10.43 25.53 23.46
C GLU A 353 -9.03 25.18 23.97
N PHE A 354 -8.45 26.03 24.82
CA PHE A 354 -7.16 25.75 25.47
C PHE A 354 -7.22 24.46 26.28
N GLY A 355 -8.25 24.28 27.11
CA GLY A 355 -8.44 23.07 27.92
C GLY A 355 -8.61 21.82 27.07
N LEU A 356 -9.39 21.89 25.99
CA LEU A 356 -9.59 20.82 25.02
C LEU A 356 -8.27 20.44 24.33
N MET A 357 -7.54 21.42 23.79
CA MET A 357 -6.29 21.20 23.07
C MET A 357 -5.19 20.65 24.00
N LEU A 358 -5.08 21.19 25.22
CA LEU A 358 -4.16 20.68 26.22
C LEU A 358 -4.50 19.23 26.61
N TRP A 359 -5.78 18.94 26.85
CA TRP A 359 -6.23 17.58 27.17
C TRP A 359 -5.93 16.60 26.03
N LEU A 360 -6.21 16.96 24.78
CA LEU A 360 -5.92 16.11 23.62
C LEU A 360 -4.42 15.86 23.46
N HIS A 361 -3.58 16.88 23.62
CA HIS A 361 -2.12 16.71 23.56
C HIS A 361 -1.58 15.82 24.67
N LEU A 362 -2.14 15.89 25.88
CA LEU A 362 -1.78 14.99 26.98
C LEU A 362 -2.22 13.54 26.72
N VAL A 363 -3.41 13.35 26.12
CA VAL A 363 -3.90 12.03 25.71
C VAL A 363 -3.00 11.43 24.63
N ASP A 364 -2.68 12.22 23.61
CA ASP A 364 -1.81 11.80 22.52
C ASP A 364 -0.39 11.51 22.98
N ALA A 365 0.21 12.36 23.82
CA ALA A 365 1.57 12.13 24.34
C ALA A 365 1.69 10.79 25.10
N ARG A 366 0.67 10.43 25.90
CA ARG A 366 0.62 9.13 26.58
C ARG A 366 0.47 7.99 25.59
N PHE A 367 -0.46 8.12 24.65
CA PHE A 367 -0.71 7.11 23.64
C PHE A 367 0.50 6.87 22.73
N SER A 368 1.13 7.94 22.24
CA SER A 368 2.33 7.91 21.40
C SER A 368 3.53 7.30 22.14
N ARG A 369 3.72 7.63 23.42
CA ARG A 369 4.74 6.98 24.26
C ARG A 369 4.51 5.47 24.36
N ASP A 370 3.29 5.06 24.75
CA ASP A 370 2.96 3.65 24.94
C ASP A 370 3.05 2.88 23.59
N LEU A 371 2.67 3.53 22.49
CA LEU A 371 2.79 2.98 21.15
C LEU A 371 4.25 2.80 20.73
N ARG A 372 5.12 3.79 20.97
CA ARG A 372 6.55 3.67 20.69
C ARG A 372 7.20 2.56 21.52
N HIS A 373 6.84 2.42 22.79
CA HIS A 373 7.31 1.30 23.60
C HIS A 373 6.86 -0.06 23.03
N ARG A 374 5.60 -0.16 22.58
CA ARG A 374 5.10 -1.38 21.92
C ARG A 374 5.82 -1.67 20.61
N LEU A 375 6.07 -0.65 19.78
CA LEU A 375 6.80 -0.78 18.51
C LEU A 375 8.26 -1.22 18.73
N ILE A 376 8.98 -0.55 19.64
CA ILE A 376 10.37 -0.92 19.97
C ILE A 376 10.42 -2.33 20.58
N GLY A 377 9.50 -2.64 21.50
CA GLY A 377 9.38 -3.98 22.08
C GLY A 377 9.07 -5.05 21.03
N LYS A 378 8.17 -4.75 20.08
CA LYS A 378 7.85 -5.64 18.96
C LYS A 378 9.06 -5.87 18.07
N MET A 379 9.74 -4.81 17.65
CA MET A 379 10.92 -4.89 16.80
C MET A 379 12.05 -5.71 17.44
N SER A 380 12.19 -5.69 18.78
CA SER A 380 13.18 -6.52 19.48
C SER A 380 12.90 -8.04 19.45
N ARG A 381 11.69 -8.46 19.07
CA ARG A 381 11.24 -9.87 19.03
C ARG A 381 10.91 -10.37 17.62
N MET A 382 10.96 -9.48 16.65
CA MET A 382 10.80 -9.83 15.24
C MET A 382 11.99 -10.67 14.78
N PRO A 383 11.78 -11.61 13.83
CA PRO A 383 12.88 -12.34 13.23
C PRO A 383 13.91 -11.38 12.61
N LEU A 384 15.20 -11.62 12.80
CA LEU A 384 16.27 -10.77 12.23
C LEU A 384 16.15 -10.64 10.71
N GLY A 385 15.63 -11.69 10.06
CA GLY A 385 15.31 -11.70 8.65
C GLY A 385 14.36 -10.57 8.20
N TRP A 386 13.39 -10.21 9.03
CA TRP A 386 12.44 -9.13 8.76
C TRP A 386 13.12 -7.77 8.51
N PHE A 387 14.26 -7.53 9.18
CA PHE A 387 15.08 -6.33 9.01
C PHE A 387 15.93 -6.40 7.75
N THR A 388 16.50 -7.58 7.43
CA THR A 388 17.33 -7.75 6.22
C THR A 388 16.56 -7.53 4.92
N SER A 389 15.25 -7.77 4.93
CA SER A 389 14.39 -7.59 3.75
C SER A 389 13.80 -6.18 3.61
N ARG A 390 14.14 -5.23 4.50
CA ARG A 390 13.56 -3.88 4.53
C ARG A 390 14.65 -2.83 4.60
N ASN A 391 14.43 -1.70 3.93
CA ASN A 391 15.36 -0.58 4.01
C ASN A 391 15.15 0.24 5.29
N SER A 392 16.18 1.01 5.68
CA SER A 392 16.15 1.90 6.84
C SER A 392 15.05 2.96 6.76
N GLY A 393 14.67 3.37 5.54
CA GLY A 393 13.57 4.29 5.29
C GLY A 393 12.21 3.74 5.73
N THR A 394 11.93 2.46 5.47
CA THR A 394 10.70 1.79 5.90
C THR A 394 10.62 1.74 7.43
N ILE A 395 11.73 1.42 8.10
CA ILE A 395 11.78 1.39 9.57
C ILE A 395 11.57 2.79 10.15
N LYS A 396 12.25 3.81 9.61
CA LYS A 396 12.05 5.21 10.00
C LYS A 396 10.59 5.63 9.83
N SER A 397 9.98 5.29 8.70
CA SER A 397 8.59 5.61 8.42
C SER A 397 7.65 5.01 9.47
N GLN A 398 7.85 3.75 9.86
CA GLN A 398 7.01 3.09 10.87
C GLN A 398 7.15 3.68 12.28
N ILE A 399 8.37 4.03 12.70
CA ILE A 399 8.62 4.55 14.05
C ILE A 399 8.32 6.06 14.16
N GLN A 400 8.68 6.83 13.13
CA GLN A 400 8.66 8.30 13.18
C GLN A 400 7.53 8.88 12.34
N ASP A 401 7.51 8.65 11.02
CA ASP A 401 6.61 9.38 10.12
C ASP A 401 5.14 9.00 10.37
N ASN A 402 4.87 7.71 10.56
CA ASN A 402 3.52 7.20 10.86
C ASN A 402 3.06 7.61 12.26
N THR A 403 3.97 7.71 13.25
CA THR A 403 3.59 8.20 14.59
C THR A 403 3.30 9.70 14.58
N LEU A 404 3.96 10.49 13.72
CA LEU A 404 3.64 11.90 13.50
C LEU A 404 2.31 12.10 12.76
N ALA A 405 2.00 11.28 11.77
CA ALA A 405 0.69 11.31 11.11
C ALA A 405 -0.44 10.95 12.10
N LEU A 406 -0.18 10.01 13.01
CA LEU A 406 -1.12 9.60 14.06
C LEU A 406 -1.33 10.70 15.11
N HIS A 407 -0.29 11.47 15.44
CA HIS A 407 -0.42 12.65 16.31
C HIS A 407 -1.50 13.59 15.79
N TYR A 408 -1.41 14.01 14.51
CA TYR A 408 -2.43 14.89 13.92
C TYR A 408 -3.84 14.28 13.98
N LEU A 409 -3.98 12.97 13.73
CA LEU A 409 -5.26 12.27 13.82
C LEU A 409 -5.90 12.39 15.20
N VAL A 410 -5.09 12.19 16.25
CA VAL A 410 -5.56 12.14 17.63
C VAL A 410 -5.79 13.53 18.20
N THR A 411 -4.96 14.53 17.85
CA THR A 411 -5.00 15.87 18.44
C THR A 411 -5.81 16.91 17.66
N HIS A 412 -5.75 16.89 16.33
CA HIS A 412 -6.28 17.97 15.51
C HIS A 412 -7.39 17.53 14.56
N ALA A 413 -7.25 16.38 13.90
CA ALA A 413 -8.09 16.02 12.77
C ALA A 413 -9.60 15.98 13.09
N VAL A 414 -9.99 15.43 14.24
CA VAL A 414 -11.41 15.38 14.66
C VAL A 414 -11.93 16.77 15.00
N VAL A 415 -11.13 17.56 15.72
CA VAL A 415 -11.47 18.93 16.13
C VAL A 415 -11.63 19.82 14.90
N ASP A 416 -10.67 19.79 13.99
CA ASP A 416 -10.67 20.54 12.74
C ASP A 416 -11.84 20.11 11.85
N ALA A 417 -12.11 18.80 11.72
CA ALA A 417 -13.23 18.31 10.92
C ALA A 417 -14.59 18.75 11.48
N VAL A 418 -14.80 18.66 12.80
CA VAL A 418 -16.03 19.14 13.43
C VAL A 418 -16.16 20.65 13.26
N ALA A 419 -15.10 21.42 13.50
CA ALA A 419 -15.11 22.87 13.34
C ALA A 419 -15.42 23.28 11.89
N ALA A 420 -14.80 22.60 10.92
CA ALA A 420 -14.97 22.87 9.50
C ALA A 420 -16.38 22.55 8.99
N VAL A 421 -17.09 21.60 9.60
CA VAL A 421 -18.47 21.26 9.23
C VAL A 421 -19.48 22.10 10.00
N VAL A 422 -19.35 22.19 11.31
CA VAL A 422 -20.31 22.86 12.20
C VAL A 422 -20.29 24.37 11.99
N SER A 423 -19.12 24.99 11.87
CA SER A 423 -19.01 26.45 11.83
C SER A 423 -19.74 27.05 10.61
N PRO A 424 -19.56 26.55 9.36
CA PRO A 424 -20.36 26.98 8.22
C PRO A 424 -21.86 26.75 8.41
N ILE A 425 -22.27 25.59 8.93
CA ILE A 425 -23.69 25.25 9.08
C ILE A 425 -24.37 26.20 10.07
N VAL A 426 -23.78 26.42 11.24
CA VAL A 426 -24.33 27.32 12.26
C VAL A 426 -24.43 28.75 11.73
N VAL A 427 -23.39 29.23 11.05
CA VAL A 427 -23.39 30.57 10.46
C VAL A 427 -24.43 30.68 9.35
N LEU A 428 -24.54 29.67 8.48
CA LEU A 428 -25.51 29.65 7.40
C LEU A 428 -26.94 29.69 7.96
N VAL A 429 -27.27 28.83 8.91
CA VAL A 429 -28.58 28.79 9.58
C VAL A 429 -28.89 30.16 10.19
N TYR A 430 -27.94 30.76 10.92
CA TYR A 430 -28.11 32.09 11.49
C TYR A 430 -28.40 33.16 10.42
N LEU A 431 -27.61 33.21 9.34
CA LEU A 431 -27.82 34.19 8.27
C LEU A 431 -29.16 34.02 7.56
N PHE A 432 -29.64 32.78 7.34
CA PHE A 432 -30.97 32.52 6.79
C PHE A 432 -32.10 32.97 7.72
N THR A 433 -31.91 32.93 9.04
CA THR A 433 -32.89 33.49 9.98
C THR A 433 -32.93 35.02 9.99
N VAL A 434 -31.86 35.68 9.55
CA VAL A 434 -31.79 37.15 9.45
C VAL A 434 -32.44 37.63 8.15
N ASP A 435 -31.94 37.16 7.00
CA ASP A 435 -32.51 37.48 5.69
C ASP A 435 -32.22 36.33 4.71
N TRP A 436 -33.28 35.66 4.24
CA TRP A 436 -33.15 34.50 3.38
C TRP A 436 -32.66 34.85 1.96
N GLY A 437 -32.92 36.06 1.48
CA GLY A 437 -32.57 36.49 0.12
C GLY A 437 -31.09 36.85 -0.01
N ILE A 438 -30.55 37.64 0.93
CA ILE A 438 -29.11 37.94 0.99
C ILE A 438 -28.31 36.66 1.27
N ALA A 439 -28.82 35.79 2.16
CA ALA A 439 -28.21 34.49 2.44
C ALA A 439 -28.16 33.58 1.19
N LEU A 440 -29.21 33.60 0.36
CA LEU A 440 -29.22 32.85 -0.91
C LEU A 440 -28.17 33.39 -1.89
N CYS A 441 -27.99 34.71 -2.00
CA CYS A 441 -26.93 35.30 -2.82
C CYS A 441 -25.54 34.78 -2.40
N MET A 442 -25.28 34.67 -1.11
CA MET A 442 -24.03 34.13 -0.57
C MET A 442 -23.78 32.65 -0.90
N PHE A 443 -24.81 31.91 -1.31
CA PHE A 443 -24.65 30.52 -1.73
C PHE A 443 -23.98 30.39 -3.11
N LEU A 444 -23.98 31.46 -3.92
CA LEU A 444 -23.41 31.43 -5.27
C LEU A 444 -21.89 31.14 -5.27
N PRO A 445 -21.03 31.84 -4.49
CA PRO A 445 -19.62 31.48 -4.34
C PRO A 445 -19.40 30.07 -3.78
N VAL A 446 -20.24 29.63 -2.83
CA VAL A 446 -20.14 28.31 -2.18
C VAL A 446 -20.44 27.20 -3.17
N LEU A 447 -21.54 27.32 -3.92
CA LEU A 447 -21.91 26.37 -4.96
C LEU A 447 -20.85 26.32 -6.06
N THR A 448 -20.31 27.48 -6.45
CA THR A 448 -19.20 27.55 -7.42
C THR A 448 -17.98 26.77 -6.92
N TYR A 449 -17.59 26.97 -5.66
CA TYR A 449 -16.50 26.21 -5.05
C TYR A 449 -16.78 24.70 -5.03
N VAL A 450 -17.95 24.28 -4.54
CA VAL A 450 -18.30 22.86 -4.41
C VAL A 450 -18.30 22.17 -5.78
N VAL A 451 -18.90 22.80 -6.80
CA VAL A 451 -18.95 22.24 -8.15
C VAL A 451 -17.55 22.15 -8.77
N VAL A 452 -16.73 23.19 -8.64
CA VAL A 452 -15.36 23.20 -9.16
C VAL A 452 -14.50 22.16 -8.44
N MET A 453 -14.55 22.11 -7.10
CA MET A 453 -13.80 21.14 -6.29
C MET A 453 -14.22 19.71 -6.61
N TRP A 454 -15.52 19.43 -6.71
CA TRP A 454 -16.02 18.11 -7.04
C TRP A 454 -15.59 17.68 -8.45
N ARG A 455 -15.67 18.57 -9.44
CA ARG A 455 -15.14 18.32 -10.79
C ARG A 455 -13.65 17.98 -10.76
N MET A 456 -12.86 18.76 -10.02
CA MET A 456 -11.42 18.53 -9.86
C MET A 456 -11.12 17.19 -9.19
N MET A 457 -11.88 16.82 -8.15
CA MET A 457 -11.75 15.53 -7.47
C MET A 457 -12.03 14.36 -8.42
N VAL A 458 -13.12 14.43 -9.19
CA VAL A 458 -13.49 13.39 -10.16
C VAL A 458 -12.40 13.25 -11.23
N GLN A 459 -11.94 14.35 -11.80
CA GLN A 459 -10.90 14.33 -12.83
C GLN A 459 -9.52 13.94 -12.28
N SER A 460 -9.23 14.22 -11.00
CA SER A 460 -7.96 13.85 -10.35
C SER A 460 -7.95 12.44 -9.77
N GLY A 461 -9.11 11.78 -9.65
CA GLY A 461 -9.27 10.47 -9.02
C GLY A 461 -8.17 9.47 -9.38
N PRO A 462 -7.97 9.12 -10.67
CA PRO A 462 -6.94 8.17 -11.08
C PRO A 462 -5.50 8.70 -10.95
N LYS A 463 -5.31 10.03 -10.98
CA LYS A 463 -3.97 10.65 -10.90
C LYS A 463 -3.44 10.76 -9.46
N ILE A 464 -4.32 10.77 -8.43
CA ILE A 464 -3.88 10.87 -7.03
C ILE A 464 -3.00 9.67 -6.60
N PRO A 465 -3.40 8.40 -6.82
CA PRO A 465 -2.54 7.25 -6.53
C PRO A 465 -1.28 7.22 -7.41
N GLN A 466 -1.39 7.59 -8.69
CA GLN A 466 -0.24 7.68 -9.60
C GLN A 466 0.80 8.68 -9.09
N ALA A 467 0.37 9.82 -8.54
CA ALA A 467 1.27 10.80 -7.96
C ALA A 467 2.04 10.26 -6.76
N GLN A 468 1.40 9.44 -5.93
CA GLN A 468 2.06 8.76 -4.81
C GLN A 468 3.11 7.77 -5.32
N LYS A 469 2.79 6.95 -6.33
CA LYS A 469 3.74 6.01 -6.95
C LYS A 469 4.92 6.72 -7.59
N TRP A 470 4.67 7.79 -8.35
CA TRP A 470 5.73 8.60 -8.94
C TRP A 470 6.62 9.22 -7.87
N ALA A 471 6.05 9.72 -6.76
CA ALA A 471 6.82 10.25 -5.65
C ALA A 471 7.67 9.18 -4.96
N GLU A 472 7.13 7.98 -4.74
CA GLU A 472 7.87 6.84 -4.18
C GLU A 472 9.02 6.40 -5.10
N HIS A 473 8.74 6.20 -6.40
CA HIS A 473 9.73 5.84 -7.40
C HIS A 473 10.84 6.91 -7.49
N MET A 474 10.46 8.19 -7.52
CA MET A 474 11.41 9.30 -7.57
C MET A 474 12.28 9.40 -6.30
N ASN A 475 11.72 9.09 -5.13
CA ASN A 475 12.50 9.01 -3.88
C ASN A 475 13.54 7.89 -3.95
N GLY A 476 13.19 6.73 -4.51
CA GLY A 476 14.13 5.62 -4.73
C GLY A 476 15.24 5.98 -5.71
N GLU A 477 14.88 6.54 -6.86
CA GLU A 477 15.82 7.03 -7.87
C GLU A 477 16.76 8.12 -7.32
N ALA A 478 16.25 9.02 -6.47
CA ALA A 478 17.07 10.03 -5.81
C ALA A 478 18.07 9.43 -4.83
N ALA A 479 17.66 8.44 -4.03
CA ALA A 479 18.55 7.73 -3.12
C ALA A 479 19.67 7.00 -3.89
N ALA A 480 19.31 6.25 -4.94
CA ALA A 480 20.26 5.55 -5.80
C ALA A 480 21.23 6.51 -6.50
N TYR A 481 20.75 7.65 -6.99
CA TYR A 481 21.59 8.68 -7.60
C TYR A 481 22.60 9.28 -6.60
N LEU A 482 22.18 9.52 -5.35
CA LEU A 482 23.05 10.03 -4.29
C LEU A 482 24.11 9.00 -3.89
N GLU A 483 23.71 7.73 -3.75
CA GLU A 483 24.63 6.62 -3.45
C GLU A 483 25.65 6.40 -4.58
N ALA A 484 25.21 6.53 -5.83
CA ALA A 484 26.07 6.40 -7.00
C ALA A 484 26.95 7.63 -7.30
N GLN A 485 26.87 8.73 -6.53
CA GLN A 485 27.65 9.96 -6.77
C GLN A 485 29.17 9.71 -6.94
N PRO A 486 29.84 8.91 -6.08
CA PRO A 486 31.26 8.65 -6.25
C PRO A 486 31.58 7.97 -7.59
N VAL A 487 30.75 7.01 -8.00
CA VAL A 487 30.89 6.27 -9.26
C VAL A 487 30.66 7.19 -10.46
N ILE A 488 29.58 7.99 -10.44
CA ILE A 488 29.23 8.92 -11.51
C ILE A 488 30.33 9.96 -11.73
N ARG A 489 30.97 10.46 -10.66
CA ARG A 489 32.06 11.44 -10.76
C ARG A 489 33.35 10.85 -11.35
N VAL A 490 33.64 9.59 -11.07
CA VAL A 490 34.88 8.93 -11.52
C VAL A 490 34.74 8.45 -12.97
N PHE A 491 33.66 7.74 -13.29
CA PHE A 491 33.52 7.09 -14.58
C PHE A 491 32.80 7.95 -15.62
N GLY A 492 32.02 8.97 -15.18
CA GLY A 492 31.00 9.60 -16.02
C GLY A 492 29.94 8.58 -16.42
N GLY A 493 28.67 8.95 -16.60
CA GLY A 493 27.72 7.90 -17.00
C GLY A 493 26.25 8.23 -17.13
N ALA A 494 25.57 7.27 -17.77
CA ALA A 494 24.15 7.24 -18.07
C ALA A 494 23.23 7.18 -16.84
N MET A 495 23.73 6.85 -15.65
CA MET A 495 22.96 6.93 -14.40
C MET A 495 22.51 8.36 -14.07
N ALA A 496 23.29 9.38 -14.48
CA ALA A 496 22.84 10.77 -14.39
C ALA A 496 21.72 11.10 -15.39
N SER A 497 21.66 10.39 -16.53
CA SER A 497 20.63 10.58 -17.55
C SER A 497 19.35 9.78 -17.27
N SER A 498 19.43 8.62 -16.59
CA SER A 498 18.25 7.87 -16.12
C SER A 498 17.51 8.64 -15.03
N PHE A 499 18.22 9.16 -14.02
CA PHE A 499 17.63 10.00 -12.98
C PHE A 499 16.91 11.21 -13.59
N ARG A 500 17.58 11.92 -14.51
CA ARG A 500 17.00 13.07 -15.19
C ARG A 500 15.76 12.69 -16.00
N ARG A 501 15.79 11.58 -16.75
CA ARG A 501 14.65 11.09 -17.53
C ARG A 501 13.46 10.76 -16.65
N ASN A 502 13.69 10.08 -15.53
CA ASN A 502 12.64 9.73 -14.57
C ASN A 502 12.08 10.98 -13.89
N LEU A 503 12.94 11.95 -13.55
CA LEU A 503 12.53 13.24 -13.02
C LEU A 503 11.72 14.05 -14.04
N ASP A 504 12.14 14.10 -15.30
CA ASP A 504 11.42 14.78 -16.38
C ASP A 504 10.05 14.10 -16.61
N GLY A 505 9.98 12.77 -16.52
CA GLY A 505 8.73 12.02 -16.55
C GLY A 505 7.80 12.37 -15.39
N TYR A 506 8.34 12.47 -14.17
CA TYR A 506 7.57 12.88 -12.99
C TYR A 506 7.05 14.32 -13.11
N ILE A 507 7.91 15.25 -13.54
CA ILE A 507 7.54 16.64 -13.77
C ILE A 507 6.48 16.73 -14.87
N GLY A 508 6.64 15.99 -15.98
CA GLY A 508 5.67 15.93 -17.07
C GLY A 508 4.32 15.39 -16.60
N PHE A 509 4.31 14.36 -15.77
CA PHE A 509 3.10 13.86 -15.12
C PHE A 509 2.41 14.95 -14.26
N LEU A 510 3.18 15.63 -13.39
CA LEU A 510 2.63 16.69 -12.54
C LEU A 510 2.12 17.87 -13.36
N ASP A 511 2.80 18.26 -14.43
CA ASP A 511 2.37 19.34 -15.31
C ASP A 511 1.07 18.97 -16.04
N ASN A 512 1.02 17.78 -16.67
CA ASN A 512 -0.18 17.29 -17.35
C ASN A 512 -1.38 17.15 -16.39
N TRP A 513 -1.13 16.81 -15.13
CA TRP A 513 -2.18 16.72 -14.12
C TRP A 513 -2.61 18.09 -13.57
N GLN A 514 -1.68 18.96 -13.17
CA GLN A 514 -1.97 20.18 -12.41
C GLN A 514 -2.26 21.39 -13.31
N ARG A 515 -1.63 21.47 -14.48
CA ARG A 515 -1.74 22.63 -15.39
C ARG A 515 -3.16 22.85 -15.92
N PRO A 516 -3.93 21.82 -16.32
CA PRO A 516 -5.34 21.99 -16.71
C PRO A 516 -6.20 22.59 -15.59
N PHE A 517 -5.83 22.32 -14.32
CA PHE A 517 -6.55 22.82 -13.17
C PHE A 517 -6.18 24.24 -12.74
N ILE A 518 -5.18 24.90 -13.34
CA ILE A 518 -4.78 26.24 -12.92
C ILE A 518 -5.97 27.21 -12.95
N LYS A 519 -6.76 27.21 -14.04
CA LYS A 519 -7.96 28.07 -14.14
C LYS A 519 -8.99 27.74 -13.06
N ALA A 520 -9.27 26.45 -12.85
CA ALA A 520 -10.21 25.97 -11.85
C ALA A 520 -9.78 26.37 -10.43
N LYS A 521 -8.50 26.18 -10.09
CA LYS A 521 -7.90 26.58 -8.82
C LYS A 521 -7.94 28.07 -8.60
N THR A 522 -7.64 28.88 -9.62
CA THR A 522 -7.73 30.34 -9.53
C THR A 522 -9.16 30.80 -9.29
N VAL A 523 -10.15 30.20 -9.96
CA VAL A 523 -11.57 30.49 -9.70
C VAL A 523 -11.93 30.11 -8.27
N MET A 524 -11.55 28.92 -7.82
CA MET A 524 -11.78 28.41 -6.48
C MET A 524 -11.17 29.33 -5.39
N ASP A 525 -9.95 29.79 -5.60
CA ASP A 525 -9.27 30.75 -4.72
C ASP A 525 -10.01 32.08 -4.71
N LEU A 526 -10.37 32.61 -5.89
CA LEU A 526 -11.07 33.89 -5.99
C LEU A 526 -12.44 33.88 -5.29
N VAL A 527 -13.24 32.81 -5.46
CA VAL A 527 -14.59 32.73 -4.86
C VAL A 527 -14.55 32.51 -3.35
N THR A 528 -13.44 32.01 -2.79
CA THR A 528 -13.29 31.78 -1.34
C THR A 528 -12.67 32.95 -0.60
N ARG A 529 -12.18 33.97 -1.30
CA ARG A 529 -11.59 35.15 -0.67
C ARG A 529 -12.63 35.98 0.10
N PRO A 530 -12.29 36.49 1.30
CA PRO A 530 -13.17 37.37 2.07
C PRO A 530 -13.66 38.60 1.30
N THR A 531 -12.82 39.13 0.41
CA THR A 531 -13.14 40.30 -0.43
C THR A 531 -14.28 40.03 -1.41
N THR A 532 -14.40 38.82 -1.92
CA THR A 532 -15.46 38.44 -2.87
C THR A 532 -16.80 38.36 -2.16
N PHE A 533 -16.82 37.77 -0.97
CA PHE A 533 -17.98 37.77 -0.09
C PHE A 533 -18.37 39.20 0.33
N LEU A 534 -17.39 40.01 0.74
CA LEU A 534 -17.64 41.42 1.11
C LEU A 534 -18.27 42.20 -0.05
N TRP A 535 -17.70 42.10 -1.25
CA TRP A 535 -18.23 42.76 -2.45
C TRP A 535 -19.67 42.32 -2.74
N LEU A 536 -19.92 41.01 -2.73
CA LEU A 536 -21.25 40.44 -2.97
C LEU A 536 -22.27 40.91 -1.93
N ILE A 537 -21.92 40.87 -0.64
CA ILE A 537 -22.79 41.31 0.46
C ILE A 537 -23.08 42.79 0.34
N CYS A 538 -22.08 43.64 0.06
CA CYS A 538 -22.27 45.08 -0.10
C CYS A 538 -23.16 45.39 -1.31
N CYS A 539 -22.93 44.75 -2.46
CA CYS A 539 -23.72 45.00 -3.67
C CYS A 539 -25.17 44.50 -3.52
N ALA A 540 -25.36 43.23 -3.15
CA ALA A 540 -26.69 42.64 -2.99
C ALA A 540 -27.45 43.29 -1.83
N GLY A 541 -26.78 43.47 -0.68
CA GLY A 541 -27.38 44.10 0.49
C GLY A 541 -27.80 45.54 0.24
N THR A 542 -26.99 46.34 -0.47
CA THR A 542 -27.37 47.73 -0.82
C THR A 542 -28.61 47.77 -1.72
N LEU A 543 -28.70 46.88 -2.72
CA LEU A 543 -29.88 46.80 -3.58
C LEU A 543 -31.13 46.41 -2.79
N PHE A 544 -31.02 45.44 -1.88
CA PHE A 544 -32.11 45.00 -1.02
C PHE A 544 -32.59 46.11 -0.08
N VAL A 545 -31.68 46.94 0.43
CA VAL A 545 -32.01 48.12 1.23
C VAL A 545 -32.70 49.19 0.38
N ILE A 546 -32.21 49.47 -0.83
CA ILE A 546 -32.81 50.47 -1.74
C ILE A 546 -34.24 50.08 -2.12
N TRP A 547 -34.50 48.78 -2.36
CA TRP A 547 -35.83 48.26 -2.68
C TRP A 547 -36.73 48.06 -1.45
N GLY A 548 -36.23 48.34 -0.25
CA GLY A 548 -36.99 48.22 1.00
C GLY A 548 -37.25 46.78 1.44
N TRP A 549 -36.52 45.80 0.92
CA TRP A 549 -36.64 44.39 1.30
C TRP A 549 -35.89 44.04 2.59
N ALA A 550 -34.83 44.79 2.91
CA ALA A 550 -34.03 44.60 4.12
C ALA A 550 -33.72 45.94 4.80
N GLN A 551 -33.50 45.94 6.12
CA GLN A 551 -33.00 47.12 6.83
C GLN A 551 -31.46 47.17 6.77
N PRO A 552 -30.82 48.37 6.78
CA PRO A 552 -29.36 48.48 6.80
C PRO A 552 -28.70 47.70 7.95
N VAL A 553 -29.39 47.60 9.08
CA VAL A 553 -28.89 46.91 10.27
C VAL A 553 -28.87 45.38 10.10
N ASP A 554 -29.67 44.85 9.20
CA ASP A 554 -29.72 43.41 8.90
C ASP A 554 -28.54 42.96 8.03
N LEU A 555 -27.76 43.89 7.46
CA LEU A 555 -26.51 43.57 6.76
C LEU A 555 -25.34 43.27 7.72
N LEU A 556 -25.38 43.74 8.97
CA LEU A 556 -24.26 43.59 9.92
C LEU A 556 -23.88 42.12 10.18
N PRO A 557 -24.82 41.17 10.42
CA PRO A 557 -24.53 39.74 10.48
C PRO A 557 -23.75 39.22 9.27
N PHE A 558 -24.16 39.62 8.07
CA PHE A 558 -23.54 39.18 6.83
C PHE A 558 -22.12 39.73 6.71
N LEU A 559 -21.88 41.01 7.08
CA LEU A 559 -20.55 41.61 7.04
C LEU A 559 -19.57 40.93 8.00
N PHE A 560 -20.00 40.62 9.23
CA PHE A 560 -19.13 40.02 10.24
C PHE A 560 -18.90 38.51 10.04
N LEU A 561 -19.96 37.77 9.73
CA LEU A 561 -19.90 36.31 9.65
C LEU A 561 -19.78 35.78 8.23
N GLY A 562 -20.33 36.50 7.25
CA GLY A 562 -20.35 36.07 5.86
C GLY A 562 -19.01 36.23 5.14
N THR A 563 -18.22 37.22 5.51
CA THR A 563 -16.87 37.42 4.94
C THR A 563 -15.87 36.32 5.31
N THR A 564 -16.10 35.63 6.44
CA THR A 564 -15.24 34.53 6.91
C THR A 564 -15.66 33.16 6.36
N PHE A 565 -16.77 33.10 5.61
CA PHE A 565 -17.36 31.84 5.15
C PHE A 565 -16.44 31.05 4.20
N GLY A 566 -15.75 31.73 3.28
CA GLY A 566 -14.86 31.07 2.31
C GLY A 566 -13.68 30.34 2.96
N ALA A 567 -13.07 30.91 4.01
CA ALA A 567 -11.98 30.25 4.75
C ALA A 567 -12.44 28.98 5.48
N ARG A 568 -13.67 28.98 6.02
CA ARG A 568 -14.23 27.79 6.69
C ARG A 568 -14.46 26.63 5.73
N LEU A 569 -14.80 26.93 4.47
CA LEU A 569 -15.00 25.93 3.42
C LEU A 569 -13.70 25.19 3.06
N LEU A 570 -12.57 25.93 3.03
CA LEU A 570 -11.24 25.34 2.83
C LEU A 570 -10.84 24.38 3.95
N GLY A 571 -11.25 24.66 5.20
CA GLY A 571 -10.96 23.82 6.36
C GLY A 571 -11.46 22.38 6.25
N ILE A 572 -12.57 22.14 5.52
CA ILE A 572 -13.16 20.80 5.35
C ILE A 572 -12.16 19.87 4.63
N GLY A 573 -11.48 20.38 3.60
CA GLY A 573 -10.51 19.59 2.83
C GLY A 573 -9.29 19.18 3.66
N TYR A 574 -8.77 20.09 4.48
CA TYR A 574 -7.61 19.83 5.34
C TYR A 574 -7.93 18.80 6.44
N GLY A 575 -9.05 18.98 7.14
CA GLY A 575 -9.47 18.06 8.21
C GLY A 575 -9.69 16.63 7.69
N LEU A 576 -10.38 16.49 6.56
CA LEU A 576 -10.66 15.16 5.97
C LEU A 576 -9.40 14.47 5.43
N SER A 577 -8.46 15.24 4.85
CA SER A 577 -7.19 14.71 4.37
C SER A 577 -6.33 14.17 5.53
N GLY A 578 -6.28 14.89 6.65
CA GLY A 578 -5.53 14.43 7.82
C GLY A 578 -6.16 13.20 8.50
N LEU A 579 -7.49 13.09 8.53
CA LEU A 579 -8.18 11.86 8.98
C LEU A 579 -7.76 10.65 8.12
N ARG A 580 -7.71 10.82 6.79
CA ARG A 580 -7.31 9.75 5.86
C ARG A 580 -5.85 9.34 6.08
N ALA A 581 -4.93 10.30 6.11
CA ALA A 581 -3.50 10.05 6.33
C ALA A 581 -3.24 9.34 7.66
N GLY A 582 -3.86 9.81 8.74
CA GLY A 582 -3.75 9.19 10.06
C GLY A 582 -4.31 7.78 10.12
N THR A 583 -5.41 7.50 9.40
CA THR A 583 -5.99 6.15 9.33
C THR A 583 -5.08 5.17 8.60
N VAL A 584 -4.42 5.60 7.52
CA VAL A 584 -3.42 4.79 6.81
C VAL A 584 -2.23 4.49 7.73
N ALA A 585 -1.66 5.51 8.38
CA ALA A 585 -0.57 5.33 9.33
C ALA A 585 -0.94 4.37 10.48
N ALA A 586 -2.16 4.47 11.01
CA ALA A 586 -2.68 3.56 12.03
C ALA A 586 -2.76 2.11 11.54
N ARG A 587 -3.14 1.89 10.27
CA ARG A 587 -3.18 0.57 9.65
C ARG A 587 -1.77 -0.03 9.53
N ASP A 588 -0.82 0.74 9.04
CA ASP A 588 0.56 0.29 8.82
C ASP A 588 1.28 -0.05 10.14
N ILE A 589 1.06 0.79 11.17
CA ILE A 589 1.54 0.52 12.53
C ILE A 589 0.90 -0.77 13.07
N GLN A 590 -0.41 -0.96 12.91
CA GLN A 590 -1.06 -2.16 13.41
C GLN A 590 -0.59 -3.42 12.68
N ALA A 591 -0.40 -3.36 11.35
CA ALA A 591 0.17 -4.46 10.58
C ALA A 591 1.56 -4.85 11.12
N THR A 592 2.39 -3.86 11.44
CA THR A 592 3.70 -4.09 12.06
C THR A 592 3.59 -4.76 13.43
N LEU A 593 2.62 -4.36 14.25
CA LEU A 593 2.38 -4.96 15.57
C LEU A 593 1.83 -6.40 15.46
N GLU A 594 1.18 -6.75 14.37
CA GLU A 594 0.59 -8.06 14.09
C GLU A 594 1.57 -9.04 13.42
N GLU A 595 2.72 -8.56 12.94
CA GLU A 595 3.76 -9.41 12.34
C GLU A 595 4.15 -10.56 13.28
N PRO A 596 4.33 -11.80 12.81
CA PRO A 596 4.69 -12.92 13.66
C PRO A 596 6.02 -12.69 14.40
N GLU A 597 6.03 -12.96 15.70
CA GLU A 597 7.24 -12.99 16.53
C GLU A 597 7.84 -14.40 16.51
N LEU A 598 9.14 -14.52 16.78
CA LEU A 598 9.77 -15.82 17.01
C LEU A 598 9.30 -16.39 18.35
N ALA A 599 8.24 -17.20 18.32
CA ALA A 599 7.73 -17.87 19.51
C ALA A 599 8.75 -18.90 20.02
N VAL A 600 8.87 -19.01 21.33
CA VAL A 600 9.66 -20.08 21.97
C VAL A 600 8.71 -21.24 22.22
N LEU A 601 8.98 -22.38 21.58
CA LEU A 601 8.24 -23.62 21.82
C LEU A 601 8.55 -24.16 23.23
N ASP A 602 7.61 -24.90 23.82
CA ASP A 602 7.77 -25.48 25.15
C ASP A 602 9.07 -26.27 25.29
N ASN A 603 9.67 -26.12 26.47
CA ASN A 603 11.06 -26.44 26.73
C ASN A 603 11.35 -27.94 26.57
N GLN A 604 12.10 -28.29 25.52
CA GLN A 604 12.70 -29.62 25.39
C GLN A 604 14.11 -29.59 25.97
N THR A 605 14.38 -30.41 26.97
CA THR A 605 15.74 -30.63 27.49
C THR A 605 16.56 -31.37 26.43
N GLY A 606 17.58 -30.71 25.89
CA GLY A 606 18.58 -31.31 25.01
C GLY A 606 19.60 -32.16 25.78
N ALA A 607 20.33 -32.99 25.05
CA ALA A 607 21.50 -33.69 25.57
C ALA A 607 22.73 -32.78 25.45
N ASP A 608 23.77 -33.04 26.25
CA ASP A 608 24.98 -32.21 26.36
C ASP A 608 25.97 -32.41 25.18
N GLU A 609 25.45 -32.56 23.96
CA GLU A 609 26.26 -32.69 22.73
C GLU A 609 26.28 -31.36 21.98
N ARG A 610 27.41 -30.99 21.35
CA ARG A 610 27.55 -29.71 20.60
C ARG A 610 27.33 -29.88 19.09
N ASP A 611 26.66 -30.95 18.69
CA ASP A 611 26.42 -31.22 17.27
C ASP A 611 25.28 -30.36 16.74
N VAL A 612 25.37 -30.01 15.44
CA VAL A 612 24.29 -29.30 14.75
C VAL A 612 23.70 -30.24 13.72
N ILE A 613 22.38 -30.42 13.78
CA ILE A 613 21.65 -31.31 12.87
C ILE A 613 20.54 -30.50 12.19
N PHE A 614 20.59 -30.48 10.86
CA PHE A 614 19.46 -30.13 10.00
C PHE A 614 18.74 -31.43 9.66
N ASP A 615 17.47 -31.51 10.02
CA ASP A 615 16.62 -32.69 9.89
C ASP A 615 15.46 -32.38 8.94
N HIS A 616 15.56 -32.87 7.69
CA HIS A 616 14.54 -32.71 6.64
C HIS A 616 14.05 -31.26 6.45
N VAL A 617 14.98 -30.29 6.45
CA VAL A 617 14.67 -28.86 6.48
C VAL A 617 14.11 -28.39 5.13
N THR A 618 12.92 -27.78 5.19
CA THR A 618 12.27 -27.14 4.05
C THR A 618 11.93 -25.70 4.43
N PHE A 619 12.18 -24.75 3.53
CA PHE A 619 11.94 -23.32 3.80
C PHE A 619 11.74 -22.52 2.52
N GLY A 620 10.90 -21.50 2.59
CA GLY A 620 10.76 -20.45 1.57
C GLY A 620 10.35 -19.13 2.23
N TYR A 621 10.89 -18.01 1.74
CA TYR A 621 10.53 -16.67 2.26
C TYR A 621 9.06 -16.32 2.03
N ARG A 622 8.45 -16.93 1.01
CA ARG A 622 7.01 -16.96 0.77
C ARG A 622 6.55 -18.40 0.87
N LYS A 623 5.36 -18.65 1.44
CA LYS A 623 4.79 -20.00 1.62
C LYS A 623 4.76 -20.82 0.33
N ASP A 624 4.65 -20.15 -0.81
CA ASP A 624 4.40 -20.76 -2.10
C ASP A 624 5.64 -20.94 -2.97
N VAL A 625 6.78 -20.37 -2.54
CA VAL A 625 8.05 -20.42 -3.29
C VAL A 625 9.12 -21.03 -2.38
N PRO A 626 9.22 -22.38 -2.32
CA PRO A 626 10.26 -23.04 -1.55
C PRO A 626 11.64 -22.70 -2.12
N VAL A 627 12.57 -22.40 -1.21
CA VAL A 627 13.98 -22.10 -1.50
C VAL A 627 14.88 -23.28 -1.11
N LEU A 628 14.53 -23.98 -0.03
CA LEU A 628 15.22 -25.19 0.42
C LEU A 628 14.24 -26.36 0.39
N HIS A 629 14.72 -27.51 -0.07
CA HIS A 629 13.93 -28.72 -0.23
C HIS A 629 14.60 -29.89 0.49
N ASP A 630 13.98 -30.34 1.57
CA ASP A 630 14.36 -31.56 2.29
C ASP A 630 15.87 -31.67 2.61
N VAL A 631 16.44 -30.60 3.16
CA VAL A 631 17.86 -30.51 3.44
C VAL A 631 18.19 -31.21 4.77
N SER A 632 19.00 -32.26 4.69
CA SER A 632 19.53 -32.98 5.87
C SER A 632 21.05 -32.87 5.92
N LEU A 633 21.58 -32.34 7.01
CA LEU A 633 23.01 -32.02 7.18
C LEU A 633 23.41 -32.16 8.65
N ARG A 634 24.60 -32.70 8.93
CA ARG A 634 25.17 -32.74 10.28
C ARG A 634 26.51 -32.03 10.30
N LEU A 635 26.67 -31.06 11.21
CA LEU A 635 27.95 -30.42 11.54
C LEU A 635 28.53 -31.11 12.76
N LYS A 636 29.71 -31.71 12.62
CA LYS A 636 30.39 -32.38 13.74
C LYS A 636 31.05 -31.35 14.65
N PRO A 637 31.05 -31.56 15.98
CA PRO A 637 31.73 -30.68 16.91
C PRO A 637 33.20 -30.43 16.53
N GLY A 638 33.62 -29.17 16.50
CA GLY A 638 35.02 -28.79 16.24
C GLY A 638 35.48 -28.94 14.79
N THR A 639 34.56 -29.16 13.85
CA THR A 639 34.88 -29.27 12.42
C THR A 639 34.41 -28.05 11.63
N VAL A 640 35.07 -27.79 10.50
CA VAL A 640 34.72 -26.74 9.54
C VAL A 640 33.91 -27.35 8.40
N THR A 641 32.67 -26.88 8.23
CA THR A 641 31.81 -27.25 7.11
C THR A 641 31.61 -26.06 6.17
N ALA A 642 31.94 -26.25 4.89
CA ALA A 642 31.79 -25.24 3.85
C ALA A 642 30.53 -25.48 3.00
N LEU A 643 29.74 -24.44 2.78
CA LEU A 643 28.62 -24.42 1.82
C LEU A 643 29.09 -23.81 0.50
N VAL A 644 28.96 -24.57 -0.59
CA VAL A 644 29.36 -24.15 -1.94
C VAL A 644 28.22 -24.39 -2.93
N GLY A 645 28.21 -23.67 -4.05
CA GLY A 645 27.17 -23.78 -5.07
C GLY A 645 26.92 -22.48 -5.83
N PRO A 646 26.16 -22.50 -6.93
CA PRO A 646 25.85 -21.30 -7.72
C PRO A 646 25.04 -20.26 -6.92
N SER A 647 24.97 -19.04 -7.44
CA SER A 647 24.06 -18.02 -6.87
C SER A 647 22.62 -18.52 -6.90
N GLY A 648 21.84 -18.22 -5.85
CA GLY A 648 20.47 -18.72 -5.72
C GLY A 648 20.32 -20.17 -5.26
N SER A 649 21.41 -20.92 -5.00
CA SER A 649 21.31 -22.31 -4.56
C SER A 649 20.79 -22.53 -3.13
N GLY A 650 20.68 -21.46 -2.32
CA GLY A 650 20.15 -21.50 -0.96
C GLY A 650 21.20 -21.45 0.17
N LYS A 651 22.50 -21.26 -0.14
CA LYS A 651 23.59 -21.19 0.87
C LYS A 651 23.33 -20.19 2.01
N SER A 652 23.09 -18.92 1.65
CA SER A 652 22.85 -17.85 2.62
C SER A 652 21.56 -18.08 3.40
N THR A 653 20.54 -18.66 2.77
CA THR A 653 19.29 -19.04 3.42
C THR A 653 19.52 -20.12 4.48
N LEU A 654 20.31 -21.17 4.17
CA LEU A 654 20.61 -22.25 5.11
C LEU A 654 21.37 -21.74 6.35
N ALA A 655 22.35 -20.86 6.13
CA ALA A 655 23.09 -20.21 7.20
C ALA A 655 22.20 -19.28 8.05
N ALA A 656 21.32 -18.51 7.41
CA ALA A 656 20.37 -17.64 8.09
C ALA A 656 19.38 -18.42 8.98
N LEU A 657 18.95 -19.61 8.54
CA LEU A 657 18.09 -20.50 9.33
C LEU A 657 18.82 -21.06 10.55
N LEU A 658 20.11 -21.41 10.43
CA LEU A 658 20.91 -21.85 11.57
C LEU A 658 21.08 -20.73 12.62
N ALA A 659 21.24 -19.49 12.17
CA ALA A 659 21.25 -18.31 13.05
C ALA A 659 19.83 -17.88 13.52
N ARG A 660 18.80 -18.64 13.15
CA ARG A 660 17.37 -18.41 13.42
C ARG A 660 16.90 -17.00 13.01
N PHE A 661 17.40 -16.49 11.87
CA PHE A 661 16.89 -15.26 11.28
C PHE A 661 15.46 -15.43 10.76
N TYR A 662 15.11 -16.68 10.45
CA TYR A 662 13.77 -17.18 10.15
C TYR A 662 13.60 -18.54 10.82
N ASP A 663 12.36 -18.93 11.12
CA ASP A 663 12.06 -20.31 11.49
C ASP A 663 11.88 -21.17 10.22
N VAL A 664 12.20 -22.46 10.33
CA VAL A 664 12.03 -23.42 9.23
C VAL A 664 10.54 -23.61 8.89
N GLY A 665 10.23 -23.81 7.60
CA GLY A 665 8.87 -24.09 7.13
C GLY A 665 8.45 -25.56 7.34
N GLY A 666 9.42 -26.47 7.32
CA GLY A 666 9.27 -27.89 7.62
C GLY A 666 10.60 -28.48 8.12
N GLY A 667 10.53 -29.59 8.84
CA GLY A 667 11.68 -30.21 9.50
C GLY A 667 12.09 -29.53 10.81
N ALA A 668 13.35 -29.68 11.19
CA ALA A 668 13.93 -29.07 12.40
C ALA A 668 15.43 -28.78 12.23
N ILE A 669 15.91 -27.76 12.93
CA ILE A 669 17.35 -27.56 13.17
C ILE A 669 17.59 -27.72 14.66
N ARG A 670 18.58 -28.52 15.04
CA ARG A 670 18.87 -28.87 16.42
C ARG A 670 20.33 -28.57 16.75
N ILE A 671 20.57 -28.04 17.95
CA ILE A 671 21.89 -27.94 18.57
C ILE A 671 21.86 -28.81 19.83
N GLY A 672 22.71 -29.85 19.89
CA GLY A 672 22.70 -30.80 21.02
C GLY A 672 21.37 -31.52 21.21
N GLY A 673 20.72 -31.84 20.10
CA GLY A 673 19.37 -32.45 20.08
C GLY A 673 18.22 -31.49 20.42
N ARG A 674 18.48 -30.28 20.95
CA ARG A 674 17.44 -29.26 21.23
C ARG A 674 17.13 -28.44 19.98
N ASP A 675 15.85 -28.39 19.60
CA ASP A 675 15.38 -27.62 18.46
C ASP A 675 15.59 -26.11 18.69
N LEU A 676 16.10 -25.39 17.69
CA LEU A 676 16.31 -23.94 17.75
C LEU A 676 15.03 -23.18 18.16
N ARG A 677 13.87 -23.67 17.75
CA ARG A 677 12.55 -23.08 18.07
C ARG A 677 12.20 -23.13 19.55
N SER A 678 12.83 -24.04 20.30
CA SER A 678 12.67 -24.16 21.76
C SER A 678 13.68 -23.34 22.57
N MET A 679 14.62 -22.64 21.91
CA MET A 679 15.61 -21.79 22.55
C MET A 679 15.16 -20.32 22.54
N THR A 680 15.47 -19.59 23.62
CA THR A 680 15.41 -18.13 23.62
C THR A 680 16.57 -17.54 22.80
N GLY A 681 16.45 -16.28 22.36
CA GLY A 681 17.55 -15.59 21.66
C GLY A 681 18.85 -15.55 22.49
N ASP A 682 18.73 -15.30 23.78
CA ASP A 682 19.86 -15.31 24.73
C ASP A 682 20.54 -16.69 24.82
N GLU A 683 19.76 -17.78 24.88
CA GLU A 683 20.31 -19.14 24.90
C GLU A 683 21.01 -19.49 23.58
N LEU A 684 20.35 -19.16 22.45
CA LEU A 684 20.87 -19.45 21.11
C LEU A 684 22.17 -18.68 20.85
N TYR A 685 22.19 -17.37 21.06
CA TYR A 685 23.34 -16.53 20.70
C TYR A 685 24.51 -16.62 21.69
N ARG A 686 24.35 -17.29 22.84
CA ARG A 686 25.48 -17.77 23.66
C ARG A 686 26.15 -19.01 23.07
N GLN A 687 25.40 -19.84 22.36
CA GLN A 687 25.91 -21.06 21.72
C GLN A 687 26.38 -20.81 20.29
N LEU A 688 25.77 -19.84 19.61
CA LEU A 688 26.00 -19.54 18.20
C LEU A 688 26.36 -18.08 17.99
N GLY A 689 27.54 -17.84 17.42
CA GLY A 689 27.97 -16.55 16.91
C GLY A 689 27.89 -16.50 15.38
N PHE A 690 27.82 -15.29 14.82
CA PHE A 690 27.86 -15.11 13.37
C PHE A 690 28.66 -13.87 12.99
N VAL A 691 29.32 -13.94 11.83
CA VAL A 691 30.01 -12.82 11.19
C VAL A 691 29.45 -12.71 9.78
N LEU A 692 28.66 -11.65 9.55
CA LEU A 692 28.00 -11.38 8.27
C LEU A 692 28.90 -10.57 7.34
N GLN A 693 28.59 -10.60 6.05
CA GLN A 693 29.29 -9.82 5.03
C GLN A 693 29.20 -8.31 5.28
N SER A 694 28.01 -7.80 5.64
CA SER A 694 27.80 -6.40 6.00
C SER A 694 27.88 -6.21 7.52
N THR A 695 28.97 -5.59 7.96
CA THR A 695 29.26 -5.44 9.39
C THR A 695 28.53 -4.24 9.99
N GLN A 696 27.88 -4.46 11.14
CA GLN A 696 27.15 -3.43 11.86
C GLN A 696 27.90 -3.00 13.12
N LEU A 697 28.15 -1.70 13.21
CA LEU A 697 28.72 -1.04 14.38
C LEU A 697 27.63 -0.19 15.04
N VAL A 698 27.56 -0.25 16.36
CA VAL A 698 26.62 0.55 17.14
C VAL A 698 27.26 1.89 17.48
N ALA A 699 26.43 2.93 17.64
CA ALA A 699 26.90 4.23 18.12
C ALA A 699 27.43 4.07 19.55
N GLY A 700 28.75 4.16 19.71
CA GLY A 700 29.45 3.90 20.97
C GLY A 700 30.97 3.85 20.73
N THR A 701 31.75 3.65 21.78
CA THR A 701 33.22 3.56 21.66
C THR A 701 33.66 2.29 20.95
N VAL A 702 34.92 2.24 20.50
CA VAL A 702 35.54 1.01 19.99
C VAL A 702 35.46 -0.10 21.05
N ALA A 703 35.77 0.21 22.31
CA ALA A 703 35.69 -0.74 23.42
C ALA A 703 34.28 -1.29 23.60
N GLU A 704 33.25 -0.42 23.60
CA GLU A 704 31.83 -0.83 23.70
C GLU A 704 31.40 -1.70 22.52
N ASN A 705 31.89 -1.40 21.32
CA ASN A 705 31.59 -2.19 20.13
C ASN A 705 32.23 -3.59 20.18
N ILE A 706 33.45 -3.73 20.72
CA ILE A 706 34.10 -5.04 20.92
C ILE A 706 33.38 -5.80 22.05
N ALA A 707 33.08 -5.12 23.16
CA ALA A 707 32.43 -5.67 24.35
C ALA A 707 30.90 -5.86 24.21
N LEU A 708 30.32 -5.66 23.02
CA LEU A 708 28.87 -5.65 22.83
C LEU A 708 28.18 -6.94 23.33
N ALA A 709 28.82 -8.11 23.13
CA ALA A 709 28.30 -9.39 23.58
C ALA A 709 28.60 -9.68 25.08
N VAL A 710 29.61 -9.02 25.65
CA VAL A 710 30.05 -9.20 27.04
C VAL A 710 30.38 -7.82 27.65
N PRO A 711 29.36 -7.00 28.00
CA PRO A 711 29.57 -5.60 28.40
C PRO A 711 30.47 -5.42 29.63
N GLY A 712 30.59 -6.46 30.47
CA GLY A 712 31.45 -6.47 31.66
C GLY A 712 32.89 -6.95 31.40
N ALA A 713 33.33 -7.12 30.15
CA ALA A 713 34.69 -7.56 29.85
C ALA A 713 35.74 -6.53 30.31
N SER A 714 36.83 -7.02 30.91
CA SER A 714 37.94 -6.14 31.32
C SER A 714 38.68 -5.57 30.11
N ARG A 715 39.34 -4.43 30.28
CA ARG A 715 40.10 -3.77 29.21
C ARG A 715 41.18 -4.69 28.64
N GLU A 716 41.85 -5.46 29.49
CA GLU A 716 42.88 -6.42 29.09
C GLU A 716 42.31 -7.52 28.17
N ARG A 717 41.09 -7.99 28.45
CA ARG A 717 40.43 -9.00 27.63
C ARG A 717 39.99 -8.42 26.28
N ILE A 718 39.50 -7.17 26.27
CA ILE A 718 39.18 -6.41 25.04
C ILE A 718 40.44 -6.22 24.18
N GLU A 719 41.57 -5.87 24.78
CA GLU A 719 42.84 -5.72 24.08
C GLU A 719 43.35 -7.06 23.53
N THR A 720 43.22 -8.14 24.31
CA THR A 720 43.63 -9.49 23.89
C THR A 720 42.89 -9.94 22.63
N VAL A 721 41.57 -9.81 22.60
CA VAL A 721 40.77 -10.18 21.41
C VAL A 721 41.01 -9.24 20.23
N ALA A 722 41.29 -7.95 20.48
CA ALA A 722 41.63 -7.00 19.44
C ALA A 722 42.99 -7.28 18.79
N ARG A 723 43.97 -7.77 19.56
CA ARG A 723 45.25 -8.27 19.02
C ARG A 723 45.03 -9.55 18.21
N ALA A 724 44.25 -10.49 18.74
CA ALA A 724 43.91 -11.72 18.03
C ALA A 724 43.17 -11.47 16.71
N ALA A 725 42.37 -10.40 16.63
CA ALA A 725 41.68 -9.96 15.42
C ALA A 725 42.49 -8.98 14.55
N ASN A 726 43.78 -8.76 14.81
CA ASN A 726 44.65 -7.84 14.04
C ASN A 726 44.07 -6.42 13.87
N ILE A 727 43.40 -5.89 14.90
CA ILE A 727 42.82 -4.53 14.89
C ILE A 727 43.40 -3.60 15.96
N HIS A 728 44.09 -4.16 16.97
CA HIS A 728 44.68 -3.38 18.07
C HIS A 728 45.56 -2.20 17.60
N ASP A 729 46.55 -2.44 16.72
CA ASP A 729 47.47 -1.39 16.25
C ASP A 729 46.75 -0.29 15.47
N ARG A 730 45.61 -0.62 14.83
CA ARG A 730 44.79 0.37 14.16
C ARG A 730 44.01 1.21 15.16
N ILE A 731 43.50 0.58 16.22
CA ILE A 731 42.77 1.23 17.31
C ILE A 731 43.70 2.20 18.05
N GLU A 732 44.92 1.79 18.40
CA GLU A 732 45.90 2.68 19.06
C GLU A 732 46.28 3.90 18.21
N ARG A 733 46.19 3.80 16.87
CA ARG A 733 46.40 4.91 15.94
C ARG A 733 45.19 5.85 15.80
N MET A 734 44.04 5.51 16.39
CA MET A 734 42.88 6.41 16.42
C MET A 734 43.10 7.52 17.46
N PRO A 735 42.51 8.73 17.28
CA PRO A 735 42.74 9.87 18.16
C PRO A 735 42.55 9.56 19.65
N ASP A 736 41.52 8.78 19.99
CA ASP A 736 41.17 8.44 21.38
C ASP A 736 41.35 6.93 21.67
N GLY A 737 42.15 6.22 20.85
CA GLY A 737 42.37 4.79 21.02
C GLY A 737 41.06 3.98 21.05
N TYR A 738 40.92 3.10 22.05
CA TYR A 738 39.71 2.31 22.30
C TYR A 738 38.48 3.12 22.73
N ASP A 739 38.69 4.36 23.17
CA ASP A 739 37.61 5.24 23.63
C ASP A 739 37.09 6.12 22.46
N THR A 740 37.65 5.93 21.26
CA THR A 740 37.18 6.57 20.02
C THR A 740 35.72 6.21 19.76
N LEU A 741 34.87 7.22 19.63
CA LEU A 741 33.46 7.05 19.28
C LEU A 741 33.31 6.62 17.82
N LEU A 742 32.66 5.49 17.60
CA LEU A 742 32.27 4.98 16.31
C LEU A 742 30.83 5.45 16.02
N GLY A 743 30.67 6.28 15.00
CA GLY A 743 29.38 6.71 14.46
C GLY A 743 29.23 6.37 12.97
N PRO A 744 28.15 6.82 12.31
CA PRO A 744 27.93 6.63 10.87
C PRO A 744 29.12 7.11 10.00
N ASP A 745 29.81 8.16 10.47
CA ASP A 745 30.95 8.79 9.79
C ASP A 745 32.31 8.26 10.27
N ALA A 746 32.37 7.15 11.02
CA ALA A 746 33.62 6.59 11.50
C ALA A 746 34.52 6.15 10.32
N ALA A 747 35.73 6.70 10.26
CA ALA A 747 36.74 6.46 9.22
C ALA A 747 37.44 5.09 9.39
N LEU A 748 36.66 4.02 9.32
CA LEU A 748 37.15 2.65 9.25
C LEU A 748 37.01 2.11 7.82
N SER A 749 38.04 1.45 7.30
CA SER A 749 37.91 0.69 6.05
C SER A 749 36.96 -0.51 6.23
N GLY A 750 36.50 -1.11 5.12
CA GLY A 750 35.65 -2.31 5.19
C GLY A 750 36.32 -3.45 5.98
N GLY A 751 37.60 -3.73 5.68
CA GLY A 751 38.39 -4.73 6.39
C GLY A 751 38.62 -4.41 7.87
N GLU A 752 38.80 -3.13 8.23
CA GLU A 752 38.92 -2.72 9.63
C GLU A 752 37.63 -2.95 10.42
N ARG A 753 36.47 -2.62 9.85
CA ARG A 753 35.16 -2.90 10.47
C ARG A 753 34.96 -4.39 10.69
N GLN A 754 35.36 -5.20 9.71
CA GLN A 754 35.27 -6.65 9.79
C GLN A 754 36.16 -7.23 10.89
N ARG A 755 37.42 -6.81 10.97
CA ARG A 755 38.32 -7.20 12.07
C ARG A 755 37.78 -6.79 13.44
N LEU A 756 37.14 -5.63 13.55
CA LEU A 756 36.47 -5.22 14.79
C LEU A 756 35.30 -6.15 15.16
N THR A 757 34.48 -6.56 14.18
CA THR A 757 33.42 -7.56 14.44
C THR A 757 33.96 -8.96 14.73
N ILE A 758 35.12 -9.34 14.19
CA ILE A 758 35.81 -10.58 14.54
C ILE A 758 36.30 -10.51 15.99
N ALA A 759 36.85 -9.39 16.45
CA ALA A 759 37.19 -9.19 17.86
C ALA A 759 35.97 -9.35 18.78
N ARG A 760 34.80 -8.82 18.38
CA ARG A 760 33.52 -9.01 19.07
C ARG A 760 33.13 -10.50 19.14
N ALA A 761 33.25 -11.24 18.04
CA ALA A 761 32.92 -12.67 17.99
C ALA A 761 33.91 -13.54 18.79
N LEU A 762 35.20 -13.17 18.80
CA LEU A 762 36.21 -13.79 19.65
C LEU A 762 35.89 -13.60 21.12
N LEU A 763 35.46 -12.40 21.52
CA LEU A 763 35.11 -12.10 22.91
C LEU A 763 33.84 -12.82 23.37
N ALA A 764 32.85 -12.96 22.49
CA ALA A 764 31.62 -13.70 22.76
C ALA A 764 31.88 -15.20 22.98
N ASP A 765 32.92 -15.74 22.34
CA ASP A 765 33.40 -17.12 22.51
C ASP A 765 32.34 -18.22 22.33
N ALA A 766 31.44 -18.00 21.36
CA ALA A 766 30.41 -18.98 21.03
C ALA A 766 31.01 -20.25 20.40
N PRO A 767 30.59 -21.47 20.81
CA PRO A 767 31.12 -22.73 20.32
C PRO A 767 30.74 -23.07 18.87
N ILE A 768 29.66 -22.47 18.36
CA ILE A 768 29.21 -22.60 16.96
C ILE A 768 29.37 -21.25 16.29
N LEU A 769 29.90 -21.24 15.07
CA LEU A 769 30.10 -20.02 14.28
C LEU A 769 29.51 -20.16 12.88
N VAL A 770 28.82 -19.12 12.44
CA VAL A 770 28.39 -18.95 11.05
C VAL A 770 29.20 -17.82 10.43
N LEU A 771 29.94 -18.12 9.35
CA LEU A 771 30.80 -17.16 8.66
C LEU A 771 30.30 -16.98 7.23
N ASP A 772 30.00 -15.74 6.85
CA ASP A 772 29.68 -15.37 5.47
C ASP A 772 30.92 -14.73 4.84
N GLU A 773 31.54 -15.39 3.86
CA GLU A 773 32.87 -15.04 3.36
C GLU A 773 32.91 -13.62 2.77
N ALA A 774 33.73 -12.76 3.37
CA ALA A 774 33.80 -11.33 3.08
C ALA A 774 35.22 -10.89 2.69
N THR A 775 35.63 -11.30 1.49
CA THR A 775 36.88 -10.84 0.85
C THR A 775 36.64 -9.91 -0.35
N ALA A 776 35.38 -9.51 -0.61
CA ALA A 776 35.03 -8.77 -1.82
C ALA A 776 35.47 -7.29 -1.85
N PHE A 777 35.97 -6.70 -0.75
CA PHE A 777 36.22 -5.24 -0.67
C PHE A 777 37.45 -4.84 0.14
N ALA A 778 38.38 -5.75 0.41
CA ALA A 778 39.60 -5.44 1.16
C ALA A 778 40.77 -5.23 0.19
N ASP A 779 41.63 -4.25 0.49
CA ASP A 779 42.98 -4.25 -0.06
C ASP A 779 43.69 -5.58 0.30
N PRO A 780 44.65 -6.08 -0.50
CA PRO A 780 45.26 -7.40 -0.29
C PRO A 780 45.85 -7.61 1.11
N GLU A 781 46.38 -6.54 1.72
CA GLU A 781 46.90 -6.56 3.09
C GLU A 781 45.76 -6.75 4.11
N SER A 782 44.67 -5.98 3.98
CA SER A 782 43.48 -6.16 4.80
C SER A 782 42.84 -7.53 4.63
N GLU A 783 42.81 -8.09 3.42
CA GLU A 783 42.28 -9.44 3.15
C GLU A 783 43.08 -10.49 3.92
N TYR A 784 44.42 -10.43 3.85
CA TYR A 784 45.31 -11.31 4.59
C TYR A 784 45.08 -11.22 6.10
N LEU A 785 44.98 -10.00 6.65
CA LEU A 785 44.74 -9.79 8.08
C LEU A 785 43.36 -10.29 8.53
N VAL A 786 42.34 -10.14 7.69
CA VAL A 786 40.98 -10.67 7.95
C VAL A 786 41.00 -12.20 7.94
N GLN A 787 41.61 -12.84 6.94
CA GLN A 787 41.72 -14.30 6.88
C GLN A 787 42.44 -14.85 8.10
N GLN A 788 43.57 -14.27 8.50
CA GLN A 788 44.28 -14.70 9.71
C GLN A 788 43.41 -14.59 10.98
N SER A 789 42.59 -13.54 11.05
CA SER A 789 41.65 -13.33 12.17
C SER A 789 40.52 -14.36 12.14
N LEU A 790 40.00 -14.70 10.96
CA LEU A 790 38.98 -15.75 10.78
C LEU A 790 39.53 -17.13 11.13
N SER A 791 40.76 -17.46 10.73
CA SER A 791 41.40 -18.74 11.09
C SER A 791 41.55 -18.88 12.61
N ARG A 792 41.94 -17.81 13.31
CA ARG A 792 41.99 -17.80 14.79
C ARG A 792 40.60 -17.91 15.42
N LEU A 793 39.60 -17.27 14.84
CA LEU A 793 38.22 -17.36 15.29
C LEU A 793 37.62 -18.75 15.08
N ALA A 794 38.00 -19.45 14.01
CA ALA A 794 37.50 -20.79 13.67
C ALA A 794 38.09 -21.92 14.53
N ALA A 795 39.27 -21.71 15.14
CA ALA A 795 39.95 -22.73 15.92
C ALA A 795 39.09 -23.25 17.09
N ASP A 796 39.08 -24.58 17.27
CA ASP A 796 38.37 -25.30 18.35
C ASP A 796 36.84 -25.10 18.39
N ARG A 797 36.24 -24.69 17.26
CA ARG A 797 34.79 -24.41 17.16
C ARG A 797 34.15 -25.16 16.02
N THR A 798 32.84 -25.36 16.11
CA THR A 798 32.04 -25.88 14.99
C THR A 798 31.73 -24.72 14.05
N VAL A 799 32.21 -24.77 12.82
CA VAL A 799 32.11 -23.64 11.89
C VAL A 799 31.30 -24.02 10.66
N LEU A 800 30.29 -23.21 10.34
CA LEU A 800 29.60 -23.22 9.05
C LEU A 800 30.06 -22.00 8.26
N VAL A 801 30.76 -22.21 7.15
CA VAL A 801 31.23 -21.13 6.27
C VAL A 801 30.49 -21.14 4.94
N ILE A 802 29.99 -19.99 4.49
CA ILE A 802 29.50 -19.81 3.12
C ILE A 802 30.70 -19.41 2.26
N ALA A 803 31.08 -20.26 1.31
CA ALA A 803 32.18 -19.94 0.41
C ALA A 803 31.67 -19.27 -0.87
N HIS A 804 32.27 -18.13 -1.21
CA HIS A 804 32.18 -17.50 -2.52
C HIS A 804 33.41 -17.80 -3.37
N ARG A 805 34.54 -18.15 -2.72
CA ARG A 805 35.79 -18.55 -3.39
C ARG A 805 36.11 -20.00 -3.01
N LEU A 806 36.12 -20.90 -3.99
CA LEU A 806 36.34 -22.32 -3.70
C LEU A 806 37.72 -22.62 -3.07
N HIS A 807 38.75 -21.81 -3.39
CA HIS A 807 40.10 -22.01 -2.87
C HIS A 807 40.22 -21.78 -1.36
N THR A 808 39.30 -21.05 -0.73
CA THR A 808 39.36 -20.75 0.71
C THR A 808 38.77 -21.87 1.57
N VAL A 809 38.15 -22.88 0.94
CA VAL A 809 37.50 -24.01 1.62
C VAL A 809 38.09 -25.36 1.27
N VAL A 810 39.28 -25.38 0.64
CA VAL A 810 40.02 -26.62 0.32
C VAL A 810 40.32 -27.43 1.58
N ASP A 811 40.67 -26.74 2.65
CA ASP A 811 41.03 -27.33 3.95
C ASP A 811 39.82 -27.60 4.86
N ALA A 812 38.58 -27.43 4.37
CA ALA A 812 37.39 -27.72 5.15
C ALA A 812 37.25 -29.23 5.40
N ASP A 813 36.92 -29.62 6.64
CA ASP A 813 36.68 -31.02 7.01
C ASP A 813 35.51 -31.64 6.24
N GLN A 814 34.54 -30.80 5.85
CA GLN A 814 33.37 -31.19 5.07
C GLN A 814 32.95 -30.06 4.13
N ILE A 815 32.77 -30.37 2.85
CA ILE A 815 32.21 -29.46 1.85
C ILE A 815 30.84 -30.00 1.45
N VAL A 816 29.85 -29.11 1.41
CA VAL A 816 28.46 -29.40 1.06
C VAL A 816 28.07 -28.56 -0.15
N VAL A 817 27.76 -29.24 -1.25
CA VAL A 817 27.37 -28.59 -2.51
C VAL A 817 25.86 -28.47 -2.56
N LEU A 818 25.37 -27.23 -2.65
CA LEU A 818 23.95 -26.91 -2.80
C LEU A 818 23.66 -26.54 -4.25
N ASP A 819 22.62 -27.14 -4.83
CA ASP A 819 22.07 -26.77 -6.14
C ASP A 819 20.54 -26.86 -6.13
N GLY A 820 19.87 -25.84 -6.67
CA GLY A 820 18.40 -25.76 -6.69
C GLY A 820 17.72 -26.02 -5.33
N GLY A 821 18.33 -25.55 -4.23
CA GLY A 821 17.78 -25.72 -2.88
C GLY A 821 17.97 -27.09 -2.24
N ARG A 822 18.76 -27.99 -2.86
CA ARG A 822 19.05 -29.35 -2.37
C ARG A 822 20.54 -29.57 -2.19
N ILE A 823 20.91 -30.44 -1.26
CA ILE A 823 22.29 -30.93 -1.16
C ILE A 823 22.49 -31.97 -2.28
N VAL A 824 23.43 -31.71 -3.19
CA VAL A 824 23.73 -32.60 -4.31
C VAL A 824 24.98 -33.44 -4.05
N GLU A 825 25.95 -32.91 -3.31
CA GLU A 825 27.20 -33.61 -2.98
C GLU A 825 27.69 -33.23 -1.58
N THR A 826 28.42 -34.14 -0.93
CA THR A 826 29.07 -33.89 0.36
C THR A 826 30.34 -34.72 0.48
N GLY A 827 31.45 -34.12 0.90
CA GLY A 827 32.74 -34.79 1.05
C GLY A 827 33.88 -33.81 1.30
N THR A 828 35.12 -34.29 1.34
CA THR A 828 36.31 -33.42 1.34
C THR A 828 36.59 -32.86 -0.06
N HIS A 829 37.44 -31.84 -0.18
CA HIS A 829 37.88 -31.30 -1.48
C HIS A 829 38.34 -32.41 -2.44
N THR A 830 39.25 -33.27 -1.99
CA THR A 830 39.78 -34.39 -2.79
C THR A 830 38.70 -35.36 -3.25
N GLN A 831 37.80 -35.76 -2.35
CA GLN A 831 36.69 -36.67 -2.66
C GLN A 831 35.75 -36.11 -3.72
N LEU A 832 35.37 -34.82 -3.58
CA LEU A 832 34.44 -34.16 -4.49
C LEU A 832 35.08 -33.83 -5.84
N PHE A 833 36.37 -33.50 -5.84
CA PHE A 833 37.13 -33.21 -7.05
C PHE A 833 37.33 -34.47 -7.89
N ASP A 834 37.70 -35.59 -7.25
CA ASP A 834 37.88 -36.89 -7.92
C ASP A 834 36.56 -37.51 -8.38
N ALA A 835 35.45 -37.20 -7.71
CA ALA A 835 34.10 -37.63 -8.12
C ALA A 835 33.64 -37.02 -9.45
N GLY A 836 34.27 -35.93 -9.92
CA GLY A 836 34.00 -35.33 -11.23
C GLY A 836 32.59 -34.74 -11.39
N GLY A 837 31.91 -34.44 -10.28
CA GLY A 837 30.52 -33.98 -10.29
C GLY A 837 30.36 -32.46 -10.25
N ARG A 838 29.34 -31.97 -9.54
CA ARG A 838 28.95 -30.54 -9.53
C ARG A 838 30.03 -29.66 -8.91
N TYR A 839 30.69 -30.12 -7.85
CA TYR A 839 31.83 -29.44 -7.25
C TYR A 839 32.97 -29.21 -8.25
N ARG A 840 33.35 -30.26 -9.00
CA ARG A 840 34.42 -30.19 -10.01
C ARG A 840 34.05 -29.20 -11.12
N ALA A 841 32.83 -29.24 -11.61
CA ALA A 841 32.35 -28.29 -12.61
C ALA A 841 32.41 -26.83 -12.13
N LEU A 842 32.07 -26.57 -10.86
CA LEU A 842 32.22 -25.24 -10.26
C LEU A 842 33.69 -24.85 -10.14
N TRP A 843 34.57 -25.78 -9.74
CA TRP A 843 36.01 -25.56 -9.62
C TRP A 843 36.63 -25.18 -10.97
N ASP A 844 36.41 -25.98 -12.01
CA ASP A 844 36.96 -25.75 -13.34
C ASP A 844 36.45 -24.42 -13.94
N SER A 845 35.19 -24.06 -13.70
CA SER A 845 34.64 -22.77 -14.17
C SER A 845 35.36 -21.56 -13.55
N LEU A 846 35.80 -21.67 -12.29
CA LEU A 846 36.51 -20.61 -11.58
C LEU A 846 38.00 -20.54 -11.96
N GLU A 847 38.62 -21.67 -12.33
CA GLU A 847 39.99 -21.69 -12.87
C GLU A 847 40.05 -21.18 -14.33
N GLY A 848 39.02 -21.44 -15.14
CA GLY A 848 38.93 -20.97 -16.53
C GLY A 848 39.00 -19.43 -16.67
N ASP A 849 38.30 -18.69 -15.81
CA ASP A 849 38.35 -17.21 -15.77
C ASP A 849 39.74 -16.68 -15.40
N SER A 850 40.45 -17.36 -14.50
CA SER A 850 41.79 -16.93 -14.05
C SER A 850 42.88 -17.10 -15.12
N LEU A 851 42.69 -18.02 -16.08
CA LEU A 851 43.61 -18.20 -17.20
C LEU A 851 43.35 -17.18 -18.32
N GLU A 852 42.11 -16.76 -18.55
CA GLU A 852 41.80 -15.72 -19.56
C GLU A 852 42.24 -14.31 -19.12
N GLU A 853 42.11 -13.94 -17.83
CA GLU A 853 42.62 -12.66 -17.31
C GLU A 853 44.16 -12.57 -17.40
N SER A 854 44.88 -13.67 -17.25
CA SER A 854 46.35 -13.69 -17.43
C SER A 854 46.79 -13.53 -18.89
N SER A 855 45.91 -13.85 -19.85
CA SER A 855 46.20 -13.79 -21.29
C SER A 855 45.85 -12.44 -21.94
N SER A 856 44.98 -11.64 -21.33
CA SER A 856 44.52 -10.35 -21.88
C SER A 856 45.37 -9.13 -21.46
N GLY A 857 46.36 -9.30 -20.57
CA GLY A 857 47.24 -8.24 -20.08
C GLY A 857 48.39 -7.79 -21.01
N THR A 858 48.48 -8.28 -22.25
CA THR A 858 49.63 -7.99 -23.15
C THR A 858 49.25 -7.39 -24.52
N THR A 859 48.16 -6.64 -24.61
CA THR A 859 47.82 -5.97 -25.89
C THR A 859 47.45 -4.49 -25.71
N ASP A 860 48.32 -3.65 -26.28
CA ASP A 860 48.17 -2.25 -26.67
C ASP A 860 47.90 -1.17 -25.61
N LEU A 861 49.00 -0.65 -25.02
CA LEU A 861 49.07 0.70 -24.41
C LEU A 861 49.76 1.72 -25.34
N THR A 862 49.63 1.58 -26.66
CA THR A 862 50.12 2.59 -27.62
C THR A 862 49.11 2.86 -28.71
N THR A 863 48.06 3.63 -28.42
CA THR A 863 47.49 4.66 -29.32
C THR A 863 46.25 5.29 -28.68
N GLY A 864 46.24 6.62 -28.54
CA GLY A 864 45.03 7.31 -28.04
C GLY A 864 45.17 8.74 -27.54
N ALA A 865 46.27 9.46 -27.82
CA ALA A 865 46.28 10.92 -27.68
C ALA A 865 45.74 11.54 -28.98
N HIS A 866 44.45 11.88 -29.01
CA HIS A 866 43.80 12.99 -29.74
C HIS A 866 42.30 12.72 -29.92
N ARG A 867 41.48 13.21 -28.98
CA ARG A 867 40.36 14.14 -29.22
C ARG A 867 39.61 14.46 -27.93
#